data_AF-A0A2J8N5P0-F1
#
_entry.id   AF-A0A2J8N5P0-F1
#
_cell.length_a   1.000
_cell.length_b   1.000
_cell.length_c   1.000
_cell.angle_alpha   90.00
_cell.angle_beta   90.00
_cell.angle_gamma   90.00
#
_symmetry.space_group_name_H-M   'P 1'
#
loop_
_entity.id
_entity.type
_entity.pdbx_description
1 polymer ?
#
loop_
_entity_poly.entity_id
_entity_poly.type
_entity_poly.pdbx_seq_one_letter_code
_entity_poly.pdbx_strand_id
1 'polypeptide(L)'
;MLRIPVRKALVVLSKSPKGCVRTTATAASNLIEVFVDGQSVMVEPGTTVLQACEKVGMQIPRFCYHERLSVAGNCRMCLVEIEKAPKVVAACAMPVMKGWNILTNSEKSKKAREGVMEFLLANHPLDCPICDQGGECDLQDQSMMFGNDRSRFLEGKRAVEDKNIGPLVKTVMTRCIQCTRCIRFASEIAGVDDLGTTGRGNDMQVGTYIEKMFMSELSGNIIDICPVGALTSKPYAFTARPWETRKTESIDVMDAVGSNIVVSTRTGEVMRILPRMHEDINEEWISDKTRFAYDGLKRQRLTEPMVRNEKGLLTYTSWEDALSRVAGMLQTFQGKDVAAIAGGLVDAEALVALKDLLNRVDSDTLCTEEVFPTAGAGTDLRSNYLLNTTIAGVEEADVVLLVGTNPRFEAPLFNARIRKSWLHNDLKVALIGSPVDLTYTYDHLGDSPKILQDIASGSHPFSQVLKEAKKPMVVLGSSALQRNDGAAILAAVSSIAQKIRMTSGVTGDWKVMNILHRIASQVAALDLGYKPGVEAIRKNPPKVLFLLGADGGCITRQDLPKDCFIIYQGHHGDVGAPIADVILPGAAYTEKSATYVNTEGRAQQTKVAVTPPGLAREDWKIIRALSEIAGMTLPYDTLDQVRNRLEEVSPNLVRYDDIEGANYFQQANELSKLVNQQLLADPLVPPQLTIKDFYMTDSISRASQTMAKCVKAVTEGAQAVEEPSIC
;
A
#
# COMPACT_ATOMS: atom_id res chain seq x y z
N MET A 1 -7.21 -1.82 67.01
CA MET A 1 -7.04 -0.88 68.14
C MET A 1 -5.63 -1.03 68.67
N LEU A 2 -4.96 0.12 68.90
CA LEU A 2 -3.74 0.32 69.70
C LEU A 2 -2.47 -0.36 69.16
N ARG A 3 -1.29 0.25 69.04
CA ARG A 3 -0.71 1.60 69.18
C ARG A 3 0.81 1.32 69.06
N ILE A 4 1.62 2.22 68.50
CA ILE A 4 3.03 2.55 68.90
C ILE A 4 3.65 3.51 67.84
N PRO A 5 4.54 4.45 68.22
CA PRO A 5 4.46 5.86 67.80
C PRO A 5 5.63 6.43 66.97
N VAL A 6 5.35 7.52 66.25
CA VAL A 6 6.02 8.86 66.22
C VAL A 6 7.37 8.95 66.99
N ARG A 7 8.53 9.43 66.47
CA ARG A 7 8.86 10.83 66.09
C ARG A 7 10.33 10.98 65.58
N LYS A 8 10.48 11.79 64.52
CA LYS A 8 11.52 12.80 64.18
C LYS A 8 13.00 12.68 64.63
N ALA A 9 13.84 12.67 63.59
CA ALA A 9 14.89 13.66 63.24
C ALA A 9 16.07 13.94 64.17
N LEU A 10 17.28 13.68 63.66
CA LEU A 10 18.40 14.63 63.50
C LEU A 10 19.62 13.85 62.97
N VAL A 11 20.07 14.14 61.74
CA VAL A 11 21.44 13.81 61.35
C VAL A 11 22.07 15.02 60.68
N VAL A 12 23.28 15.25 61.17
CA VAL A 12 24.17 16.38 61.01
C VAL A 12 24.82 16.38 59.62
N LEU A 13 25.04 17.59 59.11
CA LEU A 13 25.81 17.91 57.91
C LEU A 13 27.21 17.27 57.91
N SER A 14 27.54 16.55 56.83
CA SER A 14 28.92 16.38 56.38
C SER A 14 29.06 16.87 54.94
N LYS A 15 29.93 17.88 54.76
CA LYS A 15 30.33 18.42 53.45
C LYS A 15 31.33 17.46 52.82
N SER A 16 31.07 17.02 51.60
CA SER A 16 32.06 16.44 50.68
C SER A 16 32.11 17.28 49.38
N PRO A 17 33.25 17.28 48.67
CA PRO A 17 33.65 18.39 47.81
C PRO A 17 32.92 18.40 46.47
N LYS A 18 32.75 19.62 45.95
CA LYS A 18 32.13 19.97 44.66
C LYS A 18 32.70 19.13 43.51
N GLY A 19 31.97 18.10 43.12
CA GLY A 19 32.07 17.51 41.78
C GLY A 19 31.40 18.45 40.79
N CYS A 20 32.18 18.97 39.85
CA CYS A 20 31.68 19.74 38.72
C CYS A 20 30.81 18.81 37.85
N VAL A 21 29.50 18.84 38.08
CA VAL A 21 28.54 18.28 37.13
C VAL A 21 28.63 19.16 35.89
N ARG A 22 29.38 18.72 34.88
CA ARG A 22 29.18 19.18 33.50
C ARG A 22 27.76 18.78 33.14
N THR A 23 26.82 19.70 33.34
CA THR A 23 25.57 19.71 32.60
C THR A 23 25.98 19.78 31.13
N THR A 24 25.83 18.67 30.41
CA THR A 24 25.74 18.73 28.96
C THR A 24 24.57 19.65 28.67
N ALA A 25 24.89 20.88 28.28
CA ALA A 25 23.91 21.81 27.75
C ALA A 25 23.24 21.08 26.58
N THR A 26 21.98 20.69 26.78
CA THR A 26 21.09 20.40 25.68
C THR A 26 21.18 21.59 24.72
N ALA A 27 21.46 21.31 23.45
CA ALA A 27 21.44 22.34 22.42
C ALA A 27 20.14 23.14 22.57
N ALA A 28 20.25 24.47 22.69
CA ALA A 28 19.09 25.32 22.84
C ALA A 28 18.13 25.05 21.67
N SER A 29 16.89 24.69 21.97
CA SER A 29 15.89 24.43 20.93
C SER A 29 15.61 25.74 20.19
N ASN A 30 15.72 25.73 18.87
CA ASN A 30 15.47 26.90 18.02
C ASN A 30 13.96 27.23 17.88
N LEU A 31 13.13 26.75 18.80
CA LEU A 31 11.68 26.92 18.75
C LEU A 31 11.32 28.39 19.01
N ILE A 32 10.39 28.89 18.21
CA ILE A 32 9.84 30.24 18.37
C ILE A 32 8.51 30.17 19.11
N GLU A 33 8.31 31.11 20.02
CA GLU A 33 7.07 31.24 20.78
C GLU A 33 6.08 32.11 20.01
N VAL A 34 4.86 31.59 19.84
CA VAL A 34 3.70 32.32 19.32
C VAL A 34 2.48 32.06 20.20
N PHE A 35 1.43 32.87 20.04
CA PHE A 35 0.18 32.76 20.78
C PHE A 35 -0.96 32.44 19.82
N VAL A 36 -1.82 31.48 20.19
CA VAL A 36 -3.07 31.16 19.50
C VAL A 36 -4.20 31.44 20.48
N ASP A 37 -5.02 32.46 20.18
CA ASP A 37 -6.09 32.95 21.06
C ASP A 37 -5.62 33.22 22.52
N GLY A 38 -4.38 33.72 22.66
CA GLY A 38 -3.73 34.00 23.94
C GLY A 38 -3.01 32.81 24.58
N GLN A 39 -3.14 31.59 24.06
CA GLN A 39 -2.40 30.42 24.51
C GLN A 39 -1.01 30.37 23.86
N SER A 40 0.06 30.35 24.66
CA SER A 40 1.44 30.21 24.16
C SER A 40 1.69 28.81 23.60
N VAL A 41 2.33 28.74 22.44
CA VAL A 41 2.75 27.52 21.76
C VAL A 41 4.16 27.68 21.18
N MET A 42 5.00 26.68 21.41
CA MET A 42 6.36 26.62 20.87
C MET A 42 6.35 25.86 19.55
N VAL A 43 6.78 26.52 18.47
CA VAL A 43 6.73 25.97 17.11
C VAL A 43 8.09 26.07 16.43
N GLU A 44 8.32 25.23 15.43
CA GLU A 44 9.57 25.24 14.69
C GLU A 44 9.62 26.45 13.75
N PRO A 45 10.80 27.07 13.54
CA PRO A 45 10.95 28.10 12.52
C PRO A 45 10.49 27.60 11.15
N GLY A 46 9.71 28.41 10.43
CA GLY A 46 9.13 28.03 9.14
C GLY A 46 7.76 27.37 9.21
N THR A 47 7.30 26.95 10.41
CA THR A 47 5.94 26.46 10.63
C THR A 47 4.92 27.52 10.20
N THR A 48 3.87 27.12 9.48
CA THR A 48 2.80 28.02 9.06
C THR A 48 1.86 28.39 10.23
N VAL A 49 1.13 29.49 10.11
CA VAL A 49 0.10 29.88 11.08
C VAL A 49 -0.96 28.77 11.24
N LEU A 50 -1.31 28.07 10.15
CA LEU A 50 -2.26 26.95 10.17
C LEU A 50 -1.74 25.79 11.05
N GLN A 51 -0.51 25.34 10.82
CA GLN A 51 0.10 24.26 11.60
C GLN A 51 0.30 24.66 13.08
N ALA A 52 0.62 25.93 13.35
CA ALA A 52 0.71 26.43 14.72
C ALA A 52 -0.63 26.35 15.47
N CYS A 53 -1.75 26.61 14.78
CA CYS A 53 -3.10 26.45 15.34
C CYS A 53 -3.47 24.96 15.53
N GLU A 54 -3.06 24.08 14.61
CA GLU A 54 -3.29 22.63 14.75
C GLU A 54 -2.57 22.05 15.97
N LYS A 55 -1.38 22.55 16.33
CA LYS A 55 -0.66 22.13 17.54
C LYS A 55 -1.41 22.41 18.85
N VAL A 56 -2.33 23.38 18.87
CA VAL A 56 -3.22 23.64 20.02
C VAL A 56 -4.60 22.99 19.87
N GLY A 57 -4.80 22.16 18.85
CA GLY A 57 -6.06 21.47 18.55
C GLY A 57 -7.10 22.34 17.84
N MET A 58 -6.71 23.51 17.31
CA MET A 58 -7.62 24.41 16.59
C MET A 58 -7.46 24.26 15.07
N GLN A 59 -8.45 23.63 14.42
CA GLN A 59 -8.44 23.44 12.98
C GLN A 59 -9.00 24.67 12.24
N ILE A 60 -8.18 25.28 11.39
CA ILE A 60 -8.61 26.39 10.52
C ILE A 60 -9.28 25.82 9.25
N PRO A 61 -10.43 26.38 8.80
CA PRO A 61 -11.11 25.91 7.59
C PRO A 61 -10.24 26.12 6.34
N ARG A 62 -10.25 25.13 5.45
CA ARG A 62 -9.33 25.05 4.31
C ARG A 62 -9.98 24.35 3.11
N PHE A 63 -9.66 24.82 1.91
CA PHE A 63 -10.07 24.17 0.65
C PHE A 63 -8.91 23.84 -0.29
N CYS A 64 -7.93 24.74 -0.45
CA CYS A 64 -6.79 24.46 -1.33
C CYS A 64 -5.63 23.81 -0.57
N TYR A 65 -5.42 24.17 0.70
CA TYR A 65 -4.33 23.59 1.48
C TYR A 65 -4.55 22.10 1.68
N HIS A 66 -3.48 21.33 1.50
CA HIS A 66 -3.40 19.90 1.74
C HIS A 66 -2.05 19.67 2.39
N GLU A 67 -1.98 18.86 3.45
CA GLU A 67 -0.75 18.74 4.27
C GLU A 67 0.42 18.13 3.48
N ARG A 68 0.12 17.30 2.48
CA ARG A 68 1.08 16.64 1.58
C ARG A 68 1.23 17.24 0.19
N LEU A 69 0.60 18.39 -0.09
CA LEU A 69 0.78 19.11 -1.36
C LEU A 69 1.41 20.47 -1.11
N SER A 70 2.04 21.03 -2.14
CA SER A 70 2.59 22.38 -2.07
C SER A 70 1.52 23.42 -1.69
N VAL A 71 1.93 24.48 -0.99
CA VAL A 71 1.01 25.55 -0.56
C VAL A 71 0.61 26.43 -1.76
N ALA A 72 -0.70 26.52 -2.04
CA ALA A 72 -1.21 27.34 -3.16
C ALA A 72 -1.70 28.75 -2.75
N GLY A 73 -2.62 28.83 -1.79
CA GLY A 73 -3.20 30.10 -1.33
C GLY A 73 -4.20 30.78 -2.28
N ASN A 74 -4.88 30.03 -3.17
CA ASN A 74 -5.88 30.57 -4.09
C ASN A 74 -7.31 30.68 -3.52
N CYS A 75 -7.70 29.84 -2.56
CA CYS A 75 -9.08 29.82 -2.02
C CYS A 75 -9.37 30.84 -0.91
N ARG A 76 -8.35 31.26 -0.16
CA ARG A 76 -8.44 32.23 0.95
C ARG A 76 -9.40 31.87 2.10
N MET A 77 -9.89 30.64 2.22
CA MET A 77 -10.77 30.24 3.35
C MET A 77 -10.07 30.31 4.72
N CYS A 78 -8.75 30.13 4.73
CA CYS A 78 -7.92 30.13 5.94
C CYS A 78 -7.52 31.54 6.43
N LEU A 79 -8.26 32.58 6.06
CA LEU A 79 -7.97 33.95 6.50
C LEU A 79 -8.14 34.08 8.03
N VAL A 80 -7.12 34.60 8.69
CA VAL A 80 -7.10 34.81 10.14
C VAL A 80 -6.48 36.16 10.50
N GLU A 81 -6.97 36.77 11.57
CA GLU A 81 -6.41 37.99 12.15
C GLU A 81 -5.18 37.67 13.01
N ILE A 82 -4.10 38.44 12.80
CA ILE A 82 -2.98 38.49 13.72
C ILE A 82 -3.07 39.82 14.47
N GLU A 83 -2.86 39.78 15.79
CA GLU A 83 -2.83 40.99 16.62
C GLU A 83 -1.81 41.99 16.06
N LYS A 84 -2.21 43.28 16.00
CA LYS A 84 -1.42 44.39 15.43
C LYS A 84 -1.15 44.29 13.92
N ALA A 85 -1.71 43.31 13.21
CA ALA A 85 -1.73 43.30 11.75
C ALA A 85 -2.95 44.08 11.22
N PRO A 86 -2.79 44.97 10.22
CA PRO A 86 -3.89 45.78 9.69
C PRO A 86 -4.86 44.98 8.81
N LYS A 87 -4.49 43.79 8.36
CA LYS A 87 -5.27 42.91 7.49
C LYS A 87 -5.17 41.46 7.94
N VAL A 88 -6.19 40.67 7.62
CA VAL A 88 -6.16 39.22 7.77
C VAL A 88 -5.12 38.58 6.84
N VAL A 89 -4.49 37.51 7.30
CA VAL A 89 -3.46 36.78 6.55
C VAL A 89 -3.95 35.38 6.20
N ALA A 90 -3.41 34.80 5.13
CA ALA A 90 -3.70 33.41 4.77
C ALA A 90 -2.89 32.46 5.67
N ALA A 91 -3.56 31.79 6.61
CA ALA A 91 -2.90 30.97 7.61
C ALA A 91 -2.06 29.82 7.02
N CYS A 92 -2.48 29.27 5.88
CA CYS A 92 -1.81 28.13 5.25
C CYS A 92 -0.47 28.44 4.60
N ALA A 93 -0.16 29.73 4.37
CA ALA A 93 1.05 30.16 3.67
C ALA A 93 1.94 31.08 4.50
N MET A 94 1.36 31.78 5.48
CA MET A 94 2.11 32.70 6.31
C MET A 94 2.93 31.92 7.34
N PRO A 95 4.28 32.00 7.32
CA PRO A 95 5.10 31.46 8.40
C PRO A 95 4.89 32.28 9.67
N VAL A 96 4.94 31.62 10.82
CA VAL A 96 4.80 32.28 12.11
C VAL A 96 6.04 33.07 12.48
N MET A 97 5.86 34.24 13.11
CA MET A 97 6.94 35.04 13.67
C MET A 97 6.81 35.13 15.18
N LYS A 98 7.94 35.16 15.88
CA LYS A 98 7.99 35.19 17.35
C LYS A 98 7.13 36.33 17.91
N GLY A 99 6.28 36.00 18.89
CA GLY A 99 5.44 36.95 19.61
C GLY A 99 4.15 37.35 18.88
N TRP A 100 3.83 36.72 17.73
CA TRP A 100 2.52 36.88 17.11
C TRP A 100 1.43 36.26 17.95
N ASN A 101 0.27 36.92 17.98
CA ASN A 101 -0.94 36.41 18.59
C ASN A 101 -2.01 36.23 17.52
N ILE A 102 -2.34 34.98 17.21
CA ILE A 102 -3.24 34.56 16.15
C ILE A 102 -4.65 34.46 16.74
N LEU A 103 -5.57 35.29 16.26
CA LEU A 103 -6.94 35.36 16.75
C LEU A 103 -7.87 34.59 15.82
N THR A 104 -8.06 33.30 16.10
CA THR A 104 -8.79 32.38 15.20
C THR A 104 -10.29 32.61 15.19
N ASN A 105 -10.82 33.24 16.26
CA ASN A 105 -12.25 33.43 16.51
C ASN A 105 -12.67 34.92 16.57
N SER A 106 -11.81 35.85 16.12
CA SER A 106 -12.14 37.28 16.08
C SER A 106 -13.25 37.60 15.06
N GLU A 107 -13.90 38.75 15.23
CA GLU A 107 -14.95 39.20 14.31
C GLU A 107 -14.44 39.35 12.87
N LYS A 108 -13.20 39.85 12.69
CA LYS A 108 -12.60 39.99 11.36
C LYS A 108 -12.31 38.63 10.71
N SER A 109 -11.80 37.66 11.49
CA SER A 109 -11.58 36.29 11.02
C SER A 109 -12.88 35.63 10.57
N LYS A 110 -13.97 35.78 11.34
CA LYS A 110 -15.30 35.25 10.98
C LYS A 110 -15.86 35.89 9.71
N LYS A 111 -15.89 37.23 9.64
CA LYS A 111 -16.36 37.97 8.46
C LYS A 111 -15.57 37.62 7.20
N ALA A 112 -14.27 37.38 7.32
CA ALA A 112 -13.44 36.94 6.20
C ALA A 112 -13.86 35.55 5.68
N ARG A 113 -14.13 34.60 6.59
CA ARG A 113 -14.61 33.25 6.23
C ARG A 113 -16.00 33.29 5.60
N GLU A 114 -16.92 34.05 6.19
CA GLU A 114 -18.28 34.25 5.66
C GLU A 114 -18.23 34.82 4.23
N GLY A 115 -17.40 35.84 4.00
CA GLY A 115 -17.24 36.45 2.67
C GLY A 115 -16.66 35.48 1.63
N VAL A 116 -15.63 34.71 2.00
CA VAL A 116 -15.05 33.68 1.10
C VAL A 116 -16.08 32.60 0.78
N MET A 117 -16.80 32.10 1.78
CA MET A 117 -17.83 31.08 1.58
C MET A 117 -18.95 31.58 0.66
N GLU A 118 -19.37 32.84 0.82
CA GLU A 118 -20.37 33.44 -0.08
C GLU A 118 -19.88 33.47 -1.54
N PHE A 119 -18.62 33.84 -1.80
CA PHE A 119 -18.07 33.82 -3.15
C PHE A 119 -17.97 32.41 -3.74
N LEU A 120 -17.61 31.41 -2.93
CA LEU A 120 -17.57 30.01 -3.36
C LEU A 120 -18.97 29.52 -3.75
N LEU A 121 -19.98 29.84 -2.96
CA LEU A 121 -21.36 29.43 -3.19
C LEU A 121 -22.10 30.26 -4.25
N ALA A 122 -21.60 31.47 -4.56
CA ALA A 122 -22.22 32.36 -5.55
C ALA A 122 -22.39 31.67 -6.91
N ASN A 123 -21.35 31.01 -7.41
CA ASN A 123 -21.35 30.30 -8.70
C ASN A 123 -21.41 28.76 -8.58
N HIS A 124 -21.49 28.21 -7.36
CA HIS A 124 -21.63 26.75 -7.17
C HIS A 124 -23.07 26.28 -7.49
N PRO A 125 -23.24 25.13 -8.17
CA PRO A 125 -24.56 24.61 -8.54
C PRO A 125 -25.32 24.04 -7.32
N LEU A 126 -26.65 23.98 -7.41
CA LEU A 126 -27.51 23.41 -6.36
C LEU A 126 -27.65 21.89 -6.50
N ASP A 127 -26.51 21.23 -6.65
CA ASP A 127 -26.42 19.81 -7.00
C ASP A 127 -26.35 18.88 -5.79
N CYS A 128 -26.33 19.39 -4.55
CA CYS A 128 -26.12 18.60 -3.34
C CYS A 128 -26.94 17.29 -3.29
N PRO A 129 -28.23 17.25 -3.70
CA PRO A 129 -29.01 16.00 -3.69
C PRO A 129 -28.52 14.92 -4.66
N ILE A 130 -27.96 15.32 -5.80
CA ILE A 130 -27.44 14.42 -6.86
C ILE A 130 -25.92 14.31 -6.84
N CYS A 131 -25.25 15.02 -5.94
CA CYS A 131 -23.80 15.00 -5.78
C CYS A 131 -23.37 13.79 -4.96
N ASP A 132 -22.45 12.96 -5.46
CA ASP A 132 -21.96 11.78 -4.72
C ASP A 132 -21.31 12.16 -3.38
N GLN A 133 -20.59 13.28 -3.36
CA GLN A 133 -19.93 13.84 -2.17
C GLN A 133 -20.91 14.44 -1.16
N GLY A 134 -22.21 14.56 -1.49
CA GLY A 134 -23.22 15.11 -0.57
C GLY A 134 -23.25 14.30 0.74
N GLY A 135 -23.02 14.97 1.86
CA GLY A 135 -22.87 14.35 3.19
C GLY A 135 -21.44 14.11 3.66
N GLU A 136 -20.43 14.29 2.81
CA GLU A 136 -19.00 14.25 3.15
C GLU A 136 -18.20 15.31 2.38
N CYS A 137 -18.85 16.44 2.08
CA CYS A 137 -18.30 17.51 1.27
C CYS A 137 -17.74 18.61 2.19
N ASP A 138 -16.44 18.90 2.08
CA ASP A 138 -15.80 19.98 2.83
C ASP A 138 -16.55 21.31 2.64
N LEU A 139 -17.04 21.58 1.42
CA LEU A 139 -17.77 22.82 1.12
C LEU A 139 -19.12 22.87 1.86
N GLN A 140 -19.81 21.74 1.96
CA GLN A 140 -21.06 21.66 2.71
C GLN A 140 -20.81 21.86 4.20
N ASP A 141 -19.87 21.12 4.77
CA ASP A 141 -19.59 21.14 6.21
C ASP A 141 -19.06 22.51 6.65
N GLN A 142 -18.11 23.07 5.91
CA GLN A 142 -17.55 24.38 6.23
C GLN A 142 -18.54 25.52 5.97
N SER A 143 -19.48 25.37 5.01
CA SER A 143 -20.58 26.32 4.85
C SER A 143 -21.50 26.32 6.06
N MET A 144 -21.84 25.14 6.59
CA MET A 144 -22.70 25.02 7.77
C MET A 144 -22.03 25.56 9.03
N MET A 145 -20.70 25.43 9.16
CA MET A 145 -19.96 25.85 10.35
C MET A 145 -19.49 27.31 10.32
N PHE A 146 -19.07 27.82 9.16
CA PHE A 146 -18.39 29.12 9.04
C PHE A 146 -19.02 30.07 8.01
N GLY A 147 -19.96 29.58 7.20
CA GLY A 147 -20.68 30.38 6.21
C GLY A 147 -21.86 31.16 6.81
N ASN A 148 -22.44 32.05 6.00
CA ASN A 148 -23.69 32.71 6.32
C ASN A 148 -24.89 31.78 6.04
N ASP A 149 -26.03 32.03 6.69
CA ASP A 149 -27.25 31.22 6.61
C ASP A 149 -28.05 31.42 5.30
N ARG A 150 -27.74 32.46 4.53
CA ARG A 150 -28.48 32.88 3.34
C ARG A 150 -27.58 33.39 2.22
N SER A 151 -28.04 33.20 0.98
CA SER A 151 -27.42 33.79 -0.21
C SER A 151 -27.96 35.20 -0.49
N ARG A 152 -27.13 36.04 -1.11
CA ARG A 152 -27.51 37.34 -1.68
C ARG A 152 -27.35 37.39 -3.21
N PHE A 153 -26.88 36.31 -3.82
CA PHE A 153 -26.61 36.25 -5.26
C PHE A 153 -27.91 36.02 -6.04
N LEU A 154 -28.32 37.01 -6.85
CA LEU A 154 -29.59 37.04 -7.61
C LEU A 154 -29.40 36.80 -9.12
N GLU A 155 -28.16 36.67 -9.57
CA GLU A 155 -27.81 36.56 -10.99
C GLU A 155 -27.77 35.11 -11.48
N GLY A 156 -27.62 34.92 -12.79
CA GLY A 156 -27.33 33.61 -13.38
C GLY A 156 -25.96 33.07 -12.96
N LYS A 157 -25.92 31.80 -12.53
CA LYS A 157 -24.67 31.09 -12.22
C LYS A 157 -23.98 30.65 -13.51
N ARG A 158 -22.65 30.59 -13.51
CA ARG A 158 -21.91 29.93 -14.60
C ARG A 158 -22.19 28.41 -14.59
N ALA A 159 -22.08 27.80 -15.76
CA ALA A 159 -22.04 26.35 -15.93
C ALA A 159 -20.81 26.00 -16.77
N VAL A 160 -20.16 24.88 -16.44
CA VAL A 160 -18.95 24.41 -17.11
C VAL A 160 -19.22 23.02 -17.66
N GLU A 161 -18.81 22.79 -18.90
CA GLU A 161 -18.88 21.49 -19.56
C GLU A 161 -17.99 20.46 -18.82
N ASP A 162 -18.53 19.26 -18.65
CA ASP A 162 -17.82 18.15 -18.02
C ASP A 162 -16.73 17.60 -18.93
N LYS A 163 -15.64 17.08 -18.34
CA LYS A 163 -14.43 16.68 -19.09
C LYS A 163 -14.16 15.19 -18.93
N ASN A 164 -14.10 14.42 -20.00
CA ASN A 164 -13.82 12.99 -19.90
C ASN A 164 -12.31 12.73 -19.68
N ILE A 165 -11.91 12.56 -18.42
CA ILE A 165 -10.51 12.25 -18.04
C ILE A 165 -10.26 10.76 -17.80
N GLY A 166 -11.22 9.87 -18.12
CA GLY A 166 -11.02 8.42 -18.02
C GLY A 166 -12.17 7.65 -17.36
N PRO A 167 -12.07 6.31 -17.29
CA PRO A 167 -13.14 5.45 -16.78
C PRO A 167 -13.26 5.43 -15.24
N LEU A 168 -12.25 5.94 -14.52
CA LEU A 168 -12.20 5.87 -13.06
C LEU A 168 -12.83 7.10 -12.38
N VAL A 169 -12.48 8.30 -12.86
CA VAL A 169 -12.91 9.56 -12.25
C VAL A 169 -14.04 10.18 -13.08
N LYS A 170 -15.21 10.33 -12.46
CA LYS A 170 -16.32 11.10 -13.01
C LYS A 170 -16.09 12.57 -12.70
N THR A 171 -16.27 13.42 -13.70
CA THR A 171 -16.06 14.85 -13.61
C THR A 171 -17.38 15.58 -13.71
N VAL A 172 -17.63 16.49 -12.78
CA VAL A 172 -18.73 17.46 -12.86
C VAL A 172 -18.16 18.84 -12.60
N MET A 173 -17.66 19.49 -13.66
CA MET A 173 -16.77 20.65 -13.51
C MET A 173 -17.49 21.92 -13.05
N THR A 174 -18.82 21.98 -13.22
CA THR A 174 -19.64 23.06 -12.66
C THR A 174 -19.52 23.13 -11.13
N ARG A 175 -19.27 21.99 -10.45
CA ARG A 175 -19.07 21.94 -8.98
C ARG A 175 -17.68 22.36 -8.55
N CYS A 176 -16.70 22.41 -9.46
CA CYS A 176 -15.32 22.73 -9.12
C CYS A 176 -15.20 24.17 -8.60
N ILE A 177 -14.48 24.33 -7.49
CA ILE A 177 -14.15 25.63 -6.88
C ILE A 177 -12.75 26.14 -7.25
N GLN A 178 -12.10 25.48 -8.22
CA GLN A 178 -10.77 25.84 -8.74
C GLN A 178 -9.70 25.98 -7.64
N CYS A 179 -9.74 25.12 -6.62
CA CYS A 179 -8.74 25.12 -5.54
C CYS A 179 -7.37 24.55 -5.95
N THR A 180 -7.25 24.05 -7.18
CA THR A 180 -6.04 23.47 -7.80
C THR A 180 -5.35 22.36 -6.99
N ARG A 181 -6.08 21.65 -6.11
CA ARG A 181 -5.54 20.45 -5.41
C ARG A 181 -5.22 19.33 -6.39
N CYS A 182 -6.13 19.00 -7.30
CA CYS A 182 -5.93 17.95 -8.30
C CYS A 182 -4.74 18.21 -9.24
N ILE A 183 -4.51 19.46 -9.62
CA ILE A 183 -3.38 19.85 -10.48
C ILE A 183 -2.05 19.63 -9.74
N ARG A 184 -1.94 20.11 -8.49
CA ARG A 184 -0.75 19.90 -7.66
C ARG A 184 -0.51 18.42 -7.40
N PHE A 185 -1.54 17.65 -7.08
CA PHE A 185 -1.41 16.21 -6.92
C PHE A 185 -0.92 15.52 -8.19
N ALA A 186 -1.53 15.85 -9.34
CA ALA A 186 -1.17 15.28 -10.63
C ALA A 186 0.31 15.57 -10.98
N SER A 187 0.76 16.80 -10.74
CA SER A 187 2.14 17.23 -11.02
C SER A 187 3.15 16.73 -9.99
N GLU A 188 2.86 16.84 -8.70
CA GLU A 188 3.82 16.61 -7.62
C GLU A 188 3.89 15.14 -7.20
N ILE A 189 2.76 14.45 -7.09
CA ILE A 189 2.69 13.09 -6.53
C ILE A 189 2.50 12.04 -7.62
N ALA A 190 1.50 12.21 -8.50
CA ALA A 190 1.28 11.28 -9.60
C ALA A 190 2.34 11.43 -10.71
N GLY A 191 2.96 12.60 -10.81
CA GLY A 191 3.98 12.91 -11.80
C GLY A 191 3.51 12.88 -13.25
N VAL A 192 2.25 13.23 -13.47
CA VAL A 192 1.60 13.32 -14.77
C VAL A 192 1.00 14.72 -14.91
N ASP A 193 1.66 15.58 -15.68
CA ASP A 193 1.29 16.99 -15.89
C ASP A 193 0.15 17.19 -16.90
N ASP A 194 -0.89 16.34 -16.84
CA ASP A 194 -2.02 16.40 -17.77
C ASP A 194 -3.14 17.35 -17.30
N LEU A 195 -3.28 17.53 -15.99
CA LEU A 195 -4.27 18.45 -15.42
C LEU A 195 -3.68 19.86 -15.28
N GLY A 196 -4.43 20.87 -15.72
CA GLY A 196 -4.03 22.27 -15.61
C GLY A 196 -5.22 23.22 -15.49
N THR A 197 -4.92 24.52 -15.45
CA THR A 197 -5.90 25.60 -15.57
C THR A 197 -5.84 26.21 -16.96
N THR A 198 -6.97 26.25 -17.65
CA THR A 198 -7.11 26.92 -18.96
C THR A 198 -8.03 28.14 -18.80
N GLY A 199 -7.77 29.20 -19.56
CA GLY A 199 -8.50 30.46 -19.42
C GLY A 199 -8.09 31.30 -18.20
N ARG A 200 -8.89 32.31 -17.86
CA ARG A 200 -8.65 33.26 -16.76
C ARG A 200 -9.96 33.86 -16.25
N GLY A 201 -9.98 34.31 -14.99
CA GLY A 201 -11.16 34.94 -14.40
C GLY A 201 -12.22 33.90 -14.04
N ASN A 202 -13.49 34.25 -14.20
CA ASN A 202 -14.59 33.34 -13.87
C ASN A 202 -14.76 32.21 -14.90
N ASP A 203 -14.21 32.35 -16.11
CA ASP A 203 -14.25 31.31 -17.16
C ASP A 203 -13.01 30.41 -17.12
N MET A 204 -12.18 30.51 -16.07
CA MET A 204 -11.05 29.61 -15.87
C MET A 204 -11.55 28.20 -15.53
N GLN A 205 -11.08 27.20 -16.29
CA GLN A 205 -11.48 25.80 -16.15
C GLN A 205 -10.30 24.93 -15.72
N VAL A 206 -10.57 24.01 -14.80
CA VAL A 206 -9.63 22.96 -14.41
C VAL A 206 -9.95 21.72 -15.24
N GLY A 207 -8.94 21.12 -15.84
CA GLY A 207 -9.10 19.91 -16.65
C GLY A 207 -7.88 19.68 -17.52
N THR A 208 -8.04 18.78 -18.48
CA THR A 208 -7.10 18.60 -19.59
C THR A 208 -7.45 19.61 -20.70
N TYR A 209 -6.46 20.22 -21.34
CA TYR A 209 -6.72 21.18 -22.43
C TYR A 209 -7.35 20.51 -23.65
N ILE A 210 -6.97 19.26 -23.91
CA ILE A 210 -7.52 18.37 -24.93
C ILE A 210 -8.25 17.22 -24.25
N GLU A 211 -9.08 16.48 -24.99
CA GLU A 211 -9.64 15.20 -24.53
C GLU A 211 -8.52 14.16 -24.36
N LYS A 212 -7.87 14.19 -23.21
CA LYS A 212 -6.82 13.27 -22.78
C LYS A 212 -7.25 12.58 -21.50
N MET A 213 -7.05 11.28 -21.46
CA MET A 213 -7.24 10.49 -20.25
C MET A 213 -6.11 10.77 -19.26
N PHE A 214 -6.46 10.95 -17.99
CA PHE A 214 -5.48 11.09 -16.93
C PHE A 214 -4.94 9.70 -16.57
N MET A 215 -3.83 9.36 -17.22
CA MET A 215 -3.24 8.01 -17.23
C MET A 215 -2.15 7.91 -16.16
N SER A 216 -2.56 7.61 -14.93
CA SER A 216 -1.65 7.32 -13.82
C SER A 216 -2.17 6.11 -13.05
N GLU A 217 -1.27 5.41 -12.39
CA GLU A 217 -1.52 4.33 -11.44
C GLU A 217 -2.10 4.82 -10.09
N LEU A 218 -2.00 6.13 -9.82
CA LEU A 218 -2.52 6.80 -8.62
C LEU A 218 -3.64 7.80 -8.95
N SER A 219 -4.26 7.69 -10.13
CA SER A 219 -5.14 8.71 -10.68
C SER A 219 -6.39 8.96 -9.82
N GLY A 220 -6.95 7.92 -9.22
CA GLY A 220 -8.16 7.93 -8.40
C GLY A 220 -8.01 8.63 -7.06
N ASN A 221 -6.79 8.89 -6.58
CA ASN A 221 -6.57 9.68 -5.36
C ASN A 221 -7.03 11.14 -5.53
N ILE A 222 -7.17 11.63 -6.77
CA ILE A 222 -7.73 12.98 -7.00
C ILE A 222 -9.18 13.11 -6.54
N ILE A 223 -9.88 12.00 -6.32
CA ILE A 223 -11.24 11.96 -5.78
C ILE A 223 -11.21 12.35 -4.29
N ASP A 224 -10.30 11.77 -3.51
CA ASP A 224 -10.22 12.01 -2.06
C ASP A 224 -9.76 13.44 -1.74
N ILE A 225 -8.78 13.96 -2.49
CA ILE A 225 -8.28 15.32 -2.26
C ILE A 225 -9.27 16.39 -2.71
N CYS A 226 -10.27 16.04 -3.54
CA CYS A 226 -11.24 16.99 -4.05
C CYS A 226 -12.17 17.42 -2.91
N PRO A 227 -12.16 18.70 -2.48
CA PRO A 227 -12.99 19.15 -1.36
C PRO A 227 -14.49 19.24 -1.72
N VAL A 228 -14.84 18.94 -2.97
CA VAL A 228 -16.18 19.07 -3.56
C VAL A 228 -16.44 17.87 -4.45
N GLY A 229 -17.71 17.56 -4.74
CA GLY A 229 -18.06 16.47 -5.66
C GLY A 229 -17.88 16.78 -7.14
N ALA A 230 -16.81 17.50 -7.51
CA ALA A 230 -16.43 17.76 -8.88
C ALA A 230 -15.62 16.61 -9.49
N LEU A 231 -14.85 15.89 -8.68
CA LEU A 231 -14.14 14.67 -9.05
C LEU A 231 -14.65 13.55 -8.15
N THR A 232 -15.46 12.64 -8.68
CA THR A 232 -16.06 11.53 -7.91
C THR A 232 -15.69 10.19 -8.54
N SER A 233 -15.80 9.10 -7.78
CA SER A 233 -15.55 7.76 -8.32
C SER A 233 -16.67 7.36 -9.28
N LYS A 234 -16.32 7.12 -10.56
CA LYS A 234 -17.27 6.66 -11.58
C LYS A 234 -17.83 5.27 -11.28
N PRO A 235 -17.04 4.28 -10.82
CA PRO A 235 -17.58 2.98 -10.39
C PRO A 235 -18.50 3.03 -9.17
N TYR A 236 -18.34 4.03 -8.29
CA TYR A 236 -19.16 4.23 -7.09
C TYR A 236 -20.38 5.13 -7.34
N ALA A 237 -20.44 5.82 -8.48
CA ALA A 237 -21.40 6.89 -8.75
C ALA A 237 -22.84 6.44 -8.49
N PHE A 238 -23.54 7.21 -7.65
CA PHE A 238 -24.94 7.03 -7.27
C PHE A 238 -25.30 5.70 -6.59
N THR A 239 -24.30 4.89 -6.20
CA THR A 239 -24.55 3.58 -5.61
C THR A 239 -24.92 3.64 -4.14
N ALA A 240 -24.38 4.59 -3.36
CA ALA A 240 -24.60 4.76 -1.92
C ALA A 240 -24.39 6.21 -1.44
N ARG A 241 -24.65 6.45 -0.16
CA ARG A 241 -24.37 7.70 0.56
C ARG A 241 -23.41 7.48 1.73
N PRO A 242 -22.61 8.49 2.12
CA PRO A 242 -21.60 8.31 3.17
C PRO A 242 -22.20 7.94 4.54
N TRP A 243 -23.34 8.50 4.91
CA TRP A 243 -23.96 8.30 6.24
C TRP A 243 -24.59 6.90 6.45
N GLU A 244 -24.89 6.16 5.37
CA GLU A 244 -25.44 4.80 5.47
C GLU A 244 -24.35 3.72 5.48
N THR A 245 -23.09 4.09 5.22
CA THR A 245 -21.98 3.14 5.14
C THR A 245 -21.38 2.84 6.51
N ARG A 246 -21.05 1.57 6.74
CA ARG A 246 -20.20 1.12 7.84
C ARG A 246 -18.75 1.17 7.39
N LYS A 247 -17.87 1.65 8.26
CA LYS A 247 -16.44 1.80 7.97
C LYS A 247 -15.68 0.72 8.74
N THR A 248 -15.04 -0.19 8.02
CA THR A 248 -14.15 -1.20 8.61
C THR A 248 -12.72 -0.88 8.18
N GLU A 249 -11.86 -0.59 9.15
CA GLU A 249 -10.43 -0.43 8.91
C GLU A 249 -9.80 -1.78 8.62
N SER A 250 -9.07 -1.88 7.51
CA SER A 250 -8.44 -3.10 7.04
C SER A 250 -7.16 -2.77 6.26
N ILE A 251 -6.60 -3.77 5.57
CA ILE A 251 -5.34 -3.70 4.83
C ILE A 251 -5.58 -4.20 3.42
N ASP A 252 -4.88 -3.59 2.46
CA ASP A 252 -4.86 -4.02 1.07
C ASP A 252 -3.91 -5.21 0.84
N VAL A 253 -4.22 -6.02 -0.16
CA VAL A 253 -3.46 -7.21 -0.57
C VAL A 253 -3.17 -7.24 -2.08
N MET A 254 -3.52 -6.18 -2.82
CA MET A 254 -3.36 -6.13 -4.29
C MET A 254 -1.89 -5.98 -4.74
N ASP A 255 -1.01 -5.60 -3.82
CA ASP A 255 0.45 -5.56 -3.95
C ASP A 255 1.10 -5.88 -2.58
N ALA A 256 2.44 -5.88 -2.52
CA ALA A 256 3.16 -6.12 -1.27
C ALA A 256 3.44 -4.85 -0.44
N VAL A 257 2.85 -3.70 -0.77
CA VAL A 257 3.00 -2.48 0.05
C VAL A 257 2.23 -2.62 1.36
N GLY A 258 1.10 -3.35 1.35
CA GLY A 258 0.25 -3.51 2.53
C GLY A 258 -0.44 -2.20 2.90
N SER A 259 -0.99 -1.51 1.89
CA SER A 259 -1.59 -0.18 2.08
C SER A 259 -2.76 -0.22 3.04
N ASN A 260 -2.82 0.75 3.96
CA ASN A 260 -3.89 0.82 4.94
C ASN A 260 -5.17 1.39 4.31
N ILE A 261 -6.30 0.73 4.55
CA ILE A 261 -7.58 1.06 3.91
C ILE A 261 -8.75 1.12 4.89
N VAL A 262 -9.80 1.81 4.48
CA VAL A 262 -11.14 1.77 5.07
C VAL A 262 -12.10 1.18 4.04
N VAL A 263 -12.59 -0.03 4.32
CA VAL A 263 -13.60 -0.69 3.51
C VAL A 263 -14.97 -0.15 3.93
N SER A 264 -15.63 0.59 3.04
CA SER A 264 -16.96 1.13 3.30
C SER A 264 -18.01 0.15 2.77
N THR A 265 -18.81 -0.40 3.68
CA THR A 265 -19.82 -1.42 3.37
C THR A 265 -21.23 -0.90 3.62
N ARG A 266 -22.21 -1.47 2.92
CA ARG A 266 -23.62 -1.21 3.14
C ARG A 266 -24.38 -2.51 2.97
N THR A 267 -25.26 -2.82 3.92
CA THR A 267 -26.16 -4.00 3.85
C THR A 267 -25.46 -5.32 3.48
N GLY A 268 -24.22 -5.52 3.95
CA GLY A 268 -23.44 -6.73 3.69
C GLY A 268 -22.65 -6.74 2.37
N GLU A 269 -22.61 -5.64 1.63
CA GLU A 269 -21.85 -5.49 0.38
C GLU A 269 -20.76 -4.41 0.50
N VAL A 270 -19.61 -4.64 -0.15
CA VAL A 270 -18.55 -3.63 -0.27
C VAL A 270 -18.95 -2.59 -1.32
N MET A 271 -19.06 -1.33 -0.91
CA MET A 271 -19.48 -0.23 -1.77
C MET A 271 -18.31 0.55 -2.35
N ARG A 272 -17.27 0.81 -1.54
CA ARG A 272 -16.03 1.49 -1.96
C ARG A 272 -14.89 1.20 -0.99
N ILE A 273 -13.67 1.48 -1.43
CA ILE A 273 -12.45 1.41 -0.62
C ILE A 273 -11.81 2.81 -0.58
N LEU A 274 -11.51 3.29 0.62
CA LEU A 274 -10.82 4.55 0.87
C LEU A 274 -9.45 4.27 1.52
N PRO A 275 -8.45 5.15 1.36
CA PRO A 275 -7.21 5.07 2.11
C PRO A 275 -7.45 5.35 3.60
N ARG A 276 -6.68 4.68 4.46
CA ARG A 276 -6.48 5.06 5.86
C ARG A 276 -5.08 5.64 6.00
N MET A 277 -4.96 6.72 6.77
CA MET A 277 -3.69 7.40 6.93
C MET A 277 -2.68 6.54 7.70
N HIS A 278 -1.46 6.44 7.17
CA HIS A 278 -0.31 5.85 7.84
C HIS A 278 0.99 6.40 7.27
N GLU A 279 1.70 7.19 8.07
CA GLU A 279 2.90 7.91 7.64
C GLU A 279 3.96 6.98 7.04
N ASP A 280 4.18 5.81 7.66
CA ASP A 280 5.31 4.98 7.24
C ASP A 280 5.07 4.20 5.94
N ILE A 281 3.82 4.03 5.50
CA ILE A 281 3.47 3.17 4.37
C ILE A 281 2.91 4.04 3.24
N ASN A 282 1.61 4.32 3.31
CA ASN A 282 0.86 4.85 2.20
C ASN A 282 0.56 6.33 2.32
N GLU A 283 0.99 6.98 3.40
CA GLU A 283 0.64 8.35 3.76
C GLU A 283 -0.88 8.48 3.87
N GLU A 284 -1.53 8.87 2.79
CA GLU A 284 -2.99 8.91 2.64
C GLU A 284 -3.45 8.46 1.25
N TRP A 285 -2.55 7.86 0.46
CA TRP A 285 -2.78 7.44 -0.91
C TRP A 285 -3.04 5.94 -0.98
N ILE A 286 -3.68 5.49 -2.04
CA ILE A 286 -3.75 4.08 -2.44
C ILE A 286 -3.67 3.98 -3.97
N SER A 287 -3.25 2.82 -4.48
CA SER A 287 -3.22 2.61 -5.93
C SER A 287 -4.64 2.55 -6.53
N ASP A 288 -4.76 2.79 -7.83
CA ASP A 288 -6.04 2.63 -8.53
C ASP A 288 -6.53 1.19 -8.51
N LYS A 289 -5.61 0.22 -8.54
CA LYS A 289 -5.95 -1.19 -8.39
C LYS A 289 -6.61 -1.43 -7.03
N THR A 290 -5.99 -0.99 -5.94
CA THR A 290 -6.55 -1.06 -4.58
C THR A 290 -7.92 -0.40 -4.48
N ARG A 291 -8.05 0.81 -5.04
CA ARG A 291 -9.26 1.63 -4.92
C ARG A 291 -10.47 1.02 -5.63
N PHE A 292 -10.25 0.37 -6.78
CA PHE A 292 -11.32 -0.01 -7.70
C PHE A 292 -11.49 -1.52 -7.92
N ALA A 293 -10.59 -2.38 -7.43
CA ALA A 293 -10.72 -3.84 -7.57
C ALA A 293 -11.86 -4.46 -6.74
N TYR A 294 -12.53 -3.69 -5.87
CA TYR A 294 -13.60 -4.20 -5.00
C TYR A 294 -14.84 -4.72 -5.76
N ASP A 295 -15.03 -4.33 -7.01
CA ASP A 295 -16.08 -4.88 -7.88
C ASP A 295 -15.75 -6.33 -8.33
N GLY A 296 -14.47 -6.69 -8.36
CA GLY A 296 -13.99 -8.06 -8.59
C GLY A 296 -14.47 -9.03 -7.50
N LEU A 297 -14.53 -8.57 -6.24
CA LEU A 297 -15.02 -9.37 -5.10
C LEU A 297 -16.48 -9.85 -5.24
N LYS A 298 -17.22 -9.29 -6.20
CA LYS A 298 -18.64 -9.57 -6.46
C LYS A 298 -18.85 -10.53 -7.63
N ARG A 299 -17.78 -10.90 -8.35
CA ARG A 299 -17.85 -11.61 -9.63
C ARG A 299 -17.01 -12.88 -9.59
N GLN A 300 -17.46 -13.92 -10.29
CA GLN A 300 -16.75 -15.20 -10.39
C GLN A 300 -16.31 -15.79 -9.04
N ARG A 301 -17.13 -15.55 -7.99
CA ARG A 301 -16.87 -16.04 -6.65
C ARG A 301 -17.17 -17.52 -6.54
N LEU A 302 -16.29 -18.24 -5.86
CA LEU A 302 -16.55 -19.62 -5.46
C LEU A 302 -17.45 -19.60 -4.23
N THR A 303 -18.70 -20.04 -4.40
CA THR A 303 -19.73 -19.98 -3.35
C THR A 303 -20.02 -21.34 -2.72
N GLU A 304 -19.79 -22.44 -3.43
CA GLU A 304 -20.14 -23.80 -2.98
C GLU A 304 -18.99 -24.76 -3.30
N PRO A 305 -18.75 -25.78 -2.47
CA PRO A 305 -17.82 -26.85 -2.79
C PRO A 305 -18.20 -27.54 -4.10
N MET A 306 -17.22 -27.86 -4.93
CA MET A 306 -17.44 -28.61 -6.16
C MET A 306 -16.50 -29.81 -6.24
N VAL A 307 -16.99 -30.91 -6.79
CA VAL A 307 -16.20 -32.13 -7.03
C VAL A 307 -16.41 -32.59 -8.47
N ARG A 308 -15.40 -33.21 -9.09
CA ARG A 308 -15.60 -33.85 -10.39
C ARG A 308 -16.47 -35.10 -10.28
N ASN A 309 -17.50 -35.16 -11.10
CA ASN A 309 -18.34 -36.34 -11.28
C ASN A 309 -17.71 -37.36 -12.26
N GLU A 310 -18.39 -38.48 -12.48
CA GLU A 310 -17.95 -39.54 -13.40
C GLU A 310 -17.76 -39.06 -14.86
N LYS A 311 -18.41 -37.95 -15.25
CA LYS A 311 -18.26 -37.32 -16.57
C LYS A 311 -17.07 -36.36 -16.64
N GLY A 312 -16.32 -36.20 -15.55
CA GLY A 312 -15.21 -35.26 -15.43
C GLY A 312 -15.64 -33.80 -15.32
N LEU A 313 -16.91 -33.50 -15.04
CA LEU A 313 -17.42 -32.14 -14.86
C LEU A 313 -17.52 -31.80 -13.36
N LEU A 314 -17.20 -30.55 -13.00
CA LEU A 314 -17.41 -30.05 -11.64
C LEU A 314 -18.91 -29.94 -11.36
N THR A 315 -19.35 -30.52 -10.25
CA THR A 315 -20.72 -30.42 -9.74
C THR A 315 -20.70 -29.92 -8.30
N TYR A 316 -21.71 -29.14 -7.94
CA TYR A 316 -21.93 -28.71 -6.56
C TYR A 316 -22.09 -29.91 -5.63
N THR A 317 -21.51 -29.82 -4.43
CA THR A 317 -21.61 -30.84 -3.39
C THR A 317 -21.58 -30.20 -1.99
N SER A 318 -21.81 -31.00 -0.96
CA SER A 318 -21.72 -30.58 0.44
C SER A 318 -20.26 -30.54 0.93
N TRP A 319 -20.03 -29.81 2.03
CA TRP A 319 -18.71 -29.75 2.66
C TRP A 319 -18.24 -31.13 3.14
N GLU A 320 -19.16 -31.96 3.65
CA GLU A 320 -18.85 -33.29 4.16
C GLU A 320 -18.32 -34.21 3.06
N ASP A 321 -18.96 -34.23 1.88
CA ASP A 321 -18.50 -35.05 0.74
C ASP A 321 -17.16 -34.52 0.19
N ALA A 322 -17.05 -33.21 -0.03
CA ALA A 322 -15.82 -32.60 -0.52
C ALA A 322 -14.63 -32.87 0.41
N LEU A 323 -14.77 -32.60 1.71
CA LEU A 323 -13.68 -32.80 2.67
C LEU A 323 -13.35 -34.28 2.88
N SER A 324 -14.35 -35.16 2.86
CA SER A 324 -14.14 -36.62 3.00
C SER A 324 -13.35 -37.20 1.82
N ARG A 325 -13.61 -36.74 0.59
CA ARG A 325 -12.83 -37.12 -0.61
C ARG A 325 -11.39 -36.65 -0.53
N VAL A 326 -11.19 -35.40 -0.10
CA VAL A 326 -9.84 -34.84 0.07
C VAL A 326 -9.08 -35.56 1.18
N ALA A 327 -9.73 -35.79 2.33
CA ALA A 327 -9.16 -36.52 3.45
C ALA A 327 -8.74 -37.94 3.07
N GLY A 328 -9.56 -38.66 2.30
CA GLY A 328 -9.21 -40.01 1.83
C GLY A 328 -7.93 -40.03 0.97
N MET A 329 -7.74 -39.02 0.12
CA MET A 329 -6.50 -38.88 -0.67
C MET A 329 -5.29 -38.54 0.21
N LEU A 330 -5.44 -37.62 1.16
CA LEU A 330 -4.37 -37.25 2.09
C LEU A 330 -3.98 -38.37 3.06
N GLN A 331 -4.89 -39.28 3.40
CA GLN A 331 -4.58 -40.47 4.20
C GLN A 331 -3.84 -41.54 3.39
N THR A 332 -4.09 -41.60 2.08
CA THR A 332 -3.50 -42.61 1.18
C THR A 332 -2.06 -42.28 0.80
N PHE A 333 -1.76 -41.00 0.60
CA PHE A 333 -0.45 -40.54 0.14
C PHE A 333 0.31 -39.83 1.26
N GLN A 334 1.62 -40.11 1.36
CA GLN A 334 2.49 -39.54 2.39
C GLN A 334 3.81 -39.04 1.78
N GLY A 335 4.46 -38.13 2.50
CA GLY A 335 5.76 -37.59 2.13
C GLY A 335 5.74 -36.88 0.78
N LYS A 336 6.62 -37.31 -0.13
CA LYS A 336 6.85 -36.67 -1.44
C LYS A 336 5.67 -36.76 -2.41
N ASP A 337 4.69 -37.61 -2.13
CA ASP A 337 3.51 -37.77 -2.98
C ASP A 337 2.47 -36.65 -2.78
N VAL A 338 2.65 -35.78 -1.78
CA VAL A 338 1.77 -34.64 -1.49
C VAL A 338 2.57 -33.34 -1.57
N ALA A 339 2.04 -32.31 -2.24
CA ALA A 339 2.63 -30.97 -2.22
C ALA A 339 1.55 -29.89 -2.18
N ALA A 340 1.96 -28.66 -1.86
CA ALA A 340 1.10 -27.49 -1.87
C ALA A 340 1.74 -26.32 -2.62
N ILE A 341 0.91 -25.48 -3.24
CA ILE A 341 1.28 -24.18 -3.82
C ILE A 341 0.40 -23.10 -3.18
N ALA A 342 1.04 -22.13 -2.55
CA ALA A 342 0.39 -20.93 -2.02
C ALA A 342 0.37 -19.83 -3.09
N GLY A 343 -0.82 -19.27 -3.31
CA GLY A 343 -1.06 -18.15 -4.19
C GLY A 343 -0.69 -16.80 -3.59
N GLY A 344 -0.73 -15.76 -4.42
CA GLY A 344 -0.27 -14.42 -4.04
C GLY A 344 -1.09 -13.65 -2.99
N LEU A 345 -2.32 -14.09 -2.67
CA LEU A 345 -3.26 -13.38 -1.79
C LEU A 345 -3.58 -14.12 -0.47
N VAL A 346 -2.82 -15.17 -0.17
CA VAL A 346 -3.03 -16.03 1.01
C VAL A 346 -2.50 -15.38 2.28
N ASP A 347 -3.25 -15.53 3.37
CA ASP A 347 -2.93 -15.06 4.71
C ASP A 347 -2.01 -16.00 5.50
N ALA A 348 -1.29 -15.45 6.47
CA ALA A 348 -0.33 -16.19 7.30
C ALA A 348 -0.98 -17.33 8.10
N GLU A 349 -2.22 -17.17 8.57
CA GLU A 349 -2.96 -18.19 9.31
C GLU A 349 -3.27 -19.42 8.45
N ALA A 350 -3.70 -19.22 7.20
CA ALA A 350 -3.93 -20.32 6.26
C ALA A 350 -2.60 -21.00 5.84
N LEU A 351 -1.53 -20.20 5.67
CA LEU A 351 -0.18 -20.73 5.40
C LEU A 351 0.33 -21.61 6.55
N VAL A 352 0.25 -21.18 7.80
CA VAL A 352 0.71 -22.01 8.92
C VAL A 352 -0.18 -23.25 9.08
N ALA A 353 -1.48 -23.13 8.82
CA ALA A 353 -2.39 -24.26 8.90
C ALA A 353 -2.10 -25.34 7.85
N LEU A 354 -1.86 -24.93 6.60
CA LEU A 354 -1.51 -25.86 5.53
C LEU A 354 -0.13 -26.47 5.74
N LYS A 355 0.82 -25.69 6.26
CA LYS A 355 2.14 -26.18 6.65
C LYS A 355 2.04 -27.25 7.73
N ASP A 356 1.34 -26.98 8.81
CA ASP A 356 1.17 -27.95 9.89
C ASP A 356 0.41 -29.20 9.42
N LEU A 357 -0.59 -29.08 8.53
CA LEU A 357 -1.29 -30.22 7.93
C LEU A 357 -0.33 -31.10 7.11
N LEU A 358 0.46 -30.52 6.21
CA LEU A 358 1.40 -31.27 5.38
C LEU A 358 2.54 -31.88 6.22
N ASN A 359 2.97 -31.20 7.28
CA ASN A 359 3.94 -31.76 8.24
C ASN A 359 3.42 -33.02 8.93
N ARG A 360 2.10 -33.14 9.19
CA ARG A 360 1.50 -34.38 9.73
C ARG A 360 1.57 -35.55 8.75
N VAL A 361 1.67 -35.26 7.46
CA VAL A 361 1.79 -36.22 6.36
C VAL A 361 3.27 -36.42 5.95
N ASP A 362 4.21 -35.84 6.72
CA ASP A 362 5.66 -35.86 6.47
C ASP A 362 6.07 -35.23 5.12
N SER A 363 5.27 -34.27 4.63
CA SER A 363 5.57 -33.53 3.40
C SER A 363 6.11 -32.13 3.70
N ASP A 364 7.36 -31.89 3.30
CA ASP A 364 7.98 -30.57 3.32
C ASP A 364 7.77 -29.80 2.00
N THR A 365 6.96 -30.31 1.06
CA THR A 365 6.86 -29.75 -0.30
C THR A 365 5.78 -28.66 -0.34
N LEU A 366 6.05 -27.55 0.36
CA LEU A 366 5.23 -26.35 0.36
C LEU A 366 5.90 -25.26 -0.48
N CYS A 367 5.28 -24.94 -1.62
CA CYS A 367 5.78 -23.99 -2.59
C CYS A 367 4.97 -22.69 -2.60
N THR A 368 5.56 -21.60 -3.07
CA THR A 368 4.84 -20.37 -3.45
C THR A 368 4.86 -20.17 -4.96
N GLU A 369 3.98 -19.31 -5.47
CA GLU A 369 3.97 -18.96 -6.90
C GLU A 369 5.21 -18.18 -7.34
N GLU A 370 5.69 -17.26 -6.49
CA GLU A 370 6.84 -16.41 -6.79
C GLU A 370 8.14 -17.05 -6.33
N VAL A 371 9.08 -17.21 -7.27
CA VAL A 371 10.40 -17.79 -7.02
C VAL A 371 11.25 -16.81 -6.23
N PHE A 372 11.98 -17.31 -5.25
CA PHE A 372 13.04 -16.58 -4.58
C PHE A 372 14.27 -17.50 -4.50
N PRO A 373 15.47 -17.02 -4.85
CA PRO A 373 16.66 -17.87 -4.85
C PRO A 373 16.99 -18.40 -3.45
N THR A 374 16.98 -19.72 -3.29
CA THR A 374 17.29 -20.39 -2.02
C THR A 374 18.78 -20.69 -1.84
N ALA A 375 19.61 -20.42 -2.85
CA ALA A 375 21.06 -20.65 -2.79
C ALA A 375 21.74 -19.68 -1.81
N GLY A 376 22.66 -20.18 -0.99
CA GLY A 376 23.33 -19.37 0.04
C GLY A 376 22.51 -19.29 1.33
N ALA A 377 22.14 -18.08 1.75
CA ALA A 377 21.35 -17.85 2.97
C ALA A 377 19.85 -18.14 2.80
N GLY A 378 19.37 -18.26 1.55
CA GLY A 378 18.00 -18.63 1.22
C GLY A 378 16.94 -17.83 1.99
N THR A 379 16.05 -18.49 2.70
CA THR A 379 15.00 -17.84 3.50
C THR A 379 15.31 -17.79 4.99
N ASP A 380 16.50 -18.24 5.40
CA ASP A 380 16.87 -18.35 6.82
C ASP A 380 17.09 -16.96 7.47
N LEU A 381 17.57 -16.00 6.69
CA LEU A 381 17.86 -14.64 7.16
C LEU A 381 16.89 -13.65 6.53
N ARG A 382 15.91 -13.16 7.29
CA ARG A 382 14.91 -12.16 6.83
C ARG A 382 15.51 -10.95 6.10
N SER A 383 16.72 -10.54 6.48
CA SER A 383 17.40 -9.37 5.92
C SER A 383 17.70 -9.49 4.43
N ASN A 384 17.69 -10.69 3.86
CA ASN A 384 17.97 -10.88 2.44
C ASN A 384 16.73 -10.76 1.55
N TYR A 385 15.51 -10.74 2.10
CA TYR A 385 14.28 -10.60 1.33
C TYR A 385 13.40 -9.42 1.75
N LEU A 386 13.77 -8.65 2.77
CA LEU A 386 12.99 -7.47 3.15
C LEU A 386 13.44 -6.18 2.45
N LEU A 387 12.54 -5.20 2.43
CA LEU A 387 12.83 -3.77 2.28
C LEU A 387 13.32 -3.23 3.64
N ASN A 388 14.55 -3.59 4.00
CA ASN A 388 15.16 -3.32 5.31
C ASN A 388 15.27 -1.84 5.70
N THR A 389 15.32 -0.91 4.73
CA THR A 389 15.38 0.53 5.00
C THR A 389 14.04 1.10 5.47
N THR A 390 12.92 0.39 5.22
CA THR A 390 11.51 0.86 5.30
C THR A 390 11.09 1.76 4.14
N ILE A 391 9.78 1.87 3.92
CA ILE A 391 9.20 2.80 2.93
C ILE A 391 9.45 4.25 3.35
N ALA A 392 9.20 4.59 4.62
CA ALA A 392 9.51 5.93 5.17
C ALA A 392 11.00 6.29 5.04
N GLY A 393 11.89 5.31 5.23
CA GLY A 393 13.33 5.50 5.16
C GLY A 393 13.83 5.97 3.79
N VAL A 394 13.05 5.83 2.72
CA VAL A 394 13.36 6.39 1.39
C VAL A 394 13.53 7.92 1.45
N GLU A 395 12.86 8.61 2.36
CA GLU A 395 13.00 10.06 2.54
C GLU A 395 14.38 10.45 3.08
N GLU A 396 15.04 9.55 3.78
CA GLU A 396 16.37 9.79 4.35
C GLU A 396 17.51 9.41 3.39
N ALA A 397 17.23 8.69 2.31
CA ALA A 397 18.23 8.24 1.34
C ALA A 397 18.76 9.40 0.49
N ASP A 398 20.04 9.36 0.11
CA ASP A 398 20.66 10.34 -0.79
C ASP A 398 20.90 9.80 -2.21
N VAL A 399 21.11 8.49 -2.34
CA VAL A 399 21.21 7.79 -3.63
C VAL A 399 20.41 6.49 -3.58
N VAL A 400 19.53 6.29 -4.56
CA VAL A 400 18.76 5.04 -4.76
C VAL A 400 19.19 4.36 -6.06
N LEU A 401 19.61 3.10 -5.97
CA LEU A 401 19.86 2.24 -7.11
C LEU A 401 18.73 1.21 -7.24
N LEU A 402 17.96 1.29 -8.32
CA LEU A 402 16.92 0.33 -8.67
C LEU A 402 17.49 -0.73 -9.62
N VAL A 403 17.25 -2.01 -9.34
CA VAL A 403 17.75 -3.14 -10.14
C VAL A 403 16.58 -4.02 -10.60
N GLY A 404 16.36 -4.06 -11.90
CA GLY A 404 15.43 -4.97 -12.59
C GLY A 404 13.97 -4.85 -12.15
N THR A 405 13.56 -3.69 -11.64
CA THR A 405 12.20 -3.44 -11.15
C THR A 405 11.57 -2.26 -11.89
N ASN A 406 10.24 -2.31 -12.02
CA ASN A 406 9.44 -1.14 -12.32
C ASN A 406 8.57 -0.82 -11.07
N PRO A 407 9.09 -0.05 -10.10
CA PRO A 407 8.41 0.17 -8.83
C PRO A 407 7.08 0.90 -9.03
N ARG A 408 6.91 1.65 -10.13
CA ARG A 408 5.66 2.34 -10.45
C ARG A 408 4.46 1.39 -10.55
N PHE A 409 4.64 0.19 -11.10
CA PHE A 409 3.53 -0.76 -11.28
C PHE A 409 3.55 -1.90 -10.25
N GLU A 410 4.74 -2.30 -9.79
CA GLU A 410 4.89 -3.35 -8.79
C GLU A 410 4.51 -2.89 -7.37
N ALA A 411 4.84 -1.64 -7.02
CA ALA A 411 4.55 -1.02 -5.72
C ALA A 411 4.33 0.50 -5.88
N PRO A 412 3.19 0.95 -6.43
CA PRO A 412 2.96 2.34 -6.81
C PRO A 412 3.24 3.37 -5.72
N LEU A 413 2.93 3.06 -4.46
CA LEU A 413 3.15 3.96 -3.33
C LEU A 413 4.61 4.05 -2.90
N PHE A 414 5.39 2.98 -3.11
CA PHE A 414 6.84 3.04 -2.95
C PHE A 414 7.46 3.95 -4.02
N ASN A 415 6.98 3.88 -5.27
CA ASN A 415 7.38 4.81 -6.32
C ASN A 415 6.98 6.27 -6.00
N ALA A 416 5.78 6.48 -5.45
CA ALA A 416 5.34 7.81 -4.98
C ALA A 416 6.26 8.36 -3.89
N ARG A 417 6.74 7.50 -2.97
CA ARG A 417 7.70 7.89 -1.94
C ARG A 417 9.06 8.26 -2.54
N ILE A 418 9.57 7.49 -3.50
CA ILE A 418 10.80 7.84 -4.23
C ILE A 418 10.63 9.18 -4.93
N ARG A 419 9.50 9.40 -5.60
CA ARG A 419 9.20 10.68 -6.28
C ARG A 419 9.17 11.85 -5.30
N LYS A 420 8.53 11.68 -4.14
CA LYS A 420 8.50 12.68 -3.07
C LYS A 420 9.92 13.03 -2.61
N SER A 421 10.75 12.03 -2.35
CA SER A 421 12.17 12.23 -2.00
C SER A 421 12.97 12.91 -3.12
N TRP A 422 12.70 12.55 -4.38
CA TRP A 422 13.30 13.21 -5.55
C TRP A 422 12.94 14.69 -5.61
N LEU A 423 11.68 15.04 -5.36
CA LEU A 423 11.20 16.42 -5.42
C LEU A 423 11.70 17.28 -4.25
N HIS A 424 11.76 16.73 -3.04
CA HIS A 424 12.06 17.49 -1.82
C HIS A 424 13.51 17.41 -1.35
N ASN A 425 14.19 16.28 -1.60
CA ASN A 425 15.51 15.98 -1.04
C ASN A 425 16.62 15.89 -2.10
N ASP A 426 16.31 16.19 -3.37
CA ASP A 426 17.24 16.11 -4.51
C ASP A 426 17.87 14.70 -4.63
N LEU A 427 17.04 13.68 -4.41
CA LEU A 427 17.45 12.27 -4.42
C LEU A 427 17.95 11.87 -5.81
N LYS A 428 19.17 11.33 -5.89
CA LYS A 428 19.68 10.74 -7.14
C LYS A 428 19.18 9.31 -7.29
N VAL A 429 18.49 9.03 -8.38
CA VAL A 429 17.97 7.70 -8.69
C VAL A 429 18.66 7.16 -9.93
N ALA A 430 19.08 5.90 -9.90
CA ALA A 430 19.58 5.18 -11.07
C ALA A 430 18.84 3.87 -11.27
N LEU A 431 18.70 3.45 -12.53
CA LEU A 431 18.02 2.21 -12.91
C LEU A 431 18.95 1.32 -13.74
N ILE A 432 19.08 0.06 -13.32
CA ILE A 432 19.64 -1.04 -14.12
C ILE A 432 18.47 -1.92 -14.55
N GLY A 433 18.14 -1.90 -15.84
CA GLY A 433 16.99 -2.61 -16.40
C GLY A 433 16.51 -1.95 -17.68
N SER A 434 15.38 -2.41 -18.22
CA SER A 434 14.74 -1.74 -19.36
C SER A 434 14.37 -0.30 -19.01
N PRO A 435 14.51 0.67 -19.93
CA PRO A 435 14.10 2.04 -19.69
C PRO A 435 12.57 2.14 -19.58
N VAL A 436 12.07 2.37 -18.37
CA VAL A 436 10.63 2.50 -18.05
C VAL A 436 10.28 3.93 -17.61
N ASP A 437 9.02 4.32 -17.75
CA ASP A 437 8.56 5.62 -17.26
C ASP A 437 8.23 5.56 -15.76
N LEU A 438 9.10 6.17 -14.94
CA LEU A 438 8.96 6.24 -13.48
C LEU A 438 8.31 7.54 -12.99
N THR A 439 7.91 8.45 -13.89
CA THR A 439 7.40 9.81 -13.64
C THR A 439 8.44 10.85 -13.21
N TYR A 440 9.64 10.44 -12.77
CA TYR A 440 10.75 11.34 -12.40
C TYR A 440 12.01 11.00 -13.20
N THR A 441 12.99 11.91 -13.20
CA THR A 441 14.26 11.69 -13.92
C THR A 441 15.16 10.72 -13.17
N TYR A 442 15.84 9.84 -13.88
CA TYR A 442 16.80 8.89 -13.32
C TYR A 442 17.96 8.65 -14.29
N ASP A 443 19.10 8.20 -13.75
CA ASP A 443 20.24 7.76 -14.54
C ASP A 443 20.01 6.32 -15.02
N HIS A 444 19.77 6.15 -16.33
CA HIS A 444 19.68 4.82 -16.92
C HIS A 444 21.09 4.26 -17.15
N LEU A 445 21.47 3.24 -16.38
CA LEU A 445 22.83 2.67 -16.46
C LEU A 445 22.97 1.61 -17.55
N GLY A 446 21.85 1.11 -18.06
CA GLY A 446 21.74 0.02 -19.02
C GLY A 446 20.87 -1.12 -18.51
N ASP A 447 20.61 -2.11 -19.37
CA ASP A 447 19.70 -3.24 -19.11
C ASP A 447 20.43 -4.57 -18.81
N SER A 448 21.74 -4.63 -19.07
CA SER A 448 22.54 -5.84 -18.90
C SER A 448 22.89 -6.12 -17.44
N PRO A 449 22.71 -7.35 -16.93
CA PRO A 449 23.16 -7.75 -15.59
C PRO A 449 24.67 -7.59 -15.36
N LYS A 450 25.48 -7.55 -16.42
CA LYS A 450 26.95 -7.37 -16.32
C LYS A 450 27.32 -6.06 -15.61
N ILE A 451 26.47 -5.04 -15.71
CA ILE A 451 26.65 -3.76 -15.01
C ILE A 451 26.74 -3.96 -13.49
N LEU A 452 26.06 -4.98 -12.94
CA LEU A 452 26.18 -5.32 -11.52
C LEU A 452 27.60 -5.78 -11.16
N GLN A 453 28.27 -6.52 -12.04
CA GLN A 453 29.67 -6.91 -11.85
C GLN A 453 30.62 -5.71 -11.98
N ASP A 454 30.32 -4.79 -12.91
CA ASP A 454 31.11 -3.57 -13.09
C ASP A 454 30.99 -2.63 -11.88
N ILE A 455 29.80 -2.50 -11.28
CA ILE A 455 29.61 -1.76 -10.03
C ILE A 455 30.27 -2.50 -8.85
N ALA A 456 30.10 -3.82 -8.76
CA ALA A 456 30.71 -4.63 -7.71
C ALA A 456 32.25 -4.58 -7.74
N SER A 457 32.87 -4.57 -8.93
CA SER A 457 34.32 -4.40 -9.11
C SER A 457 34.75 -2.94 -8.92
N GLY A 458 33.87 -1.99 -9.22
CA GLY A 458 34.13 -0.54 -9.13
C GLY A 458 34.68 0.07 -10.43
N SER A 459 34.60 -0.67 -11.54
CA SER A 459 34.94 -0.16 -12.88
C SER A 459 33.87 0.81 -13.40
N HIS A 460 32.61 0.63 -13.00
CA HIS A 460 31.52 1.49 -13.45
C HIS A 460 31.54 2.88 -12.78
N PRO A 461 31.31 3.98 -13.51
CA PRO A 461 31.32 5.34 -12.94
C PRO A 461 30.37 5.53 -11.76
N PHE A 462 29.18 4.91 -11.82
CA PHE A 462 28.19 4.99 -10.74
C PHE A 462 28.67 4.37 -9.42
N SER A 463 29.69 3.51 -9.44
CA SER A 463 30.30 3.00 -8.20
C SER A 463 30.97 4.10 -7.37
N GLN A 464 31.44 5.18 -8.00
CA GLN A 464 32.01 6.33 -7.29
C GLN A 464 30.91 7.12 -6.58
N VAL A 465 29.78 7.35 -7.27
CA VAL A 465 28.59 8.00 -6.71
C VAL A 465 28.08 7.25 -5.48
N LEU A 466 27.96 5.93 -5.55
CA LEU A 466 27.55 5.09 -4.42
C LEU A 466 28.54 5.10 -3.25
N LYS A 467 29.83 5.35 -3.52
CA LYS A 467 30.86 5.43 -2.48
C LYS A 467 30.85 6.79 -1.76
N GLU A 468 30.49 7.86 -2.47
CA GLU A 468 30.38 9.22 -1.92
C GLU A 468 29.07 9.43 -1.14
N ALA A 469 28.02 8.67 -1.47
CA ALA A 469 26.73 8.67 -0.80
C ALA A 469 26.83 8.21 0.66
N LYS A 470 26.25 8.96 1.60
CA LYS A 470 26.20 8.67 3.04
C LYS A 470 25.07 7.71 3.42
N LYS A 471 23.93 7.79 2.72
CA LYS A 471 22.74 6.95 2.97
C LYS A 471 22.28 6.26 1.66
N PRO A 472 23.15 5.45 1.04
CA PRO A 472 22.82 4.76 -0.20
C PRO A 472 21.79 3.65 0.04
N MET A 473 20.88 3.47 -0.90
CA MET A 473 19.84 2.45 -0.88
C MET A 473 19.87 1.66 -2.19
N VAL A 474 19.98 0.34 -2.11
CA VAL A 474 19.97 -0.55 -3.28
C VAL A 474 18.73 -1.42 -3.21
N VAL A 475 17.86 -1.31 -4.22
CA VAL A 475 16.56 -1.97 -4.28
C VAL A 475 16.52 -2.92 -5.46
N LEU A 476 16.41 -4.21 -5.16
CA LEU A 476 16.23 -5.27 -6.15
C LEU A 476 14.75 -5.63 -6.26
N GLY A 477 14.21 -5.67 -7.48
CA GLY A 477 12.86 -6.19 -7.72
C GLY A 477 12.78 -7.69 -7.53
N SER A 478 11.74 -8.16 -6.82
CA SER A 478 11.42 -9.60 -6.75
C SER A 478 11.14 -10.19 -8.14
N SER A 479 10.67 -9.38 -9.09
CA SER A 479 10.45 -9.82 -10.47
C SER A 479 11.75 -10.18 -11.21
N ALA A 480 12.85 -9.49 -10.96
CA ALA A 480 14.17 -9.83 -11.51
C ALA A 480 14.70 -11.17 -10.98
N LEU A 481 14.27 -11.57 -9.77
CA LEU A 481 14.61 -12.85 -9.15
C LEU A 481 13.89 -14.04 -9.79
N GLN A 482 12.87 -13.81 -10.61
CA GLN A 482 12.18 -14.87 -11.36
C GLN A 482 13.03 -15.43 -12.51
N ARG A 483 14.12 -14.74 -12.87
CA ARG A 483 15.05 -15.24 -13.88
C ARG A 483 15.78 -16.49 -13.38
N ASN A 484 16.20 -17.33 -14.32
CA ASN A 484 16.97 -18.54 -14.02
C ASN A 484 18.28 -18.24 -13.27
N ASP A 485 18.89 -17.08 -13.49
CA ASP A 485 20.09 -16.57 -12.81
C ASP A 485 19.81 -15.64 -11.62
N GLY A 486 18.60 -15.68 -11.07
CA GLY A 486 18.19 -14.85 -9.93
C GLY A 486 19.15 -14.94 -8.73
N ALA A 487 19.75 -16.10 -8.45
CA ALA A 487 20.70 -16.23 -7.35
C ALA A 487 22.02 -15.47 -7.61
N ALA A 488 22.49 -15.46 -8.87
CA ALA A 488 23.67 -14.70 -9.26
C ALA A 488 23.42 -13.19 -9.19
N ILE A 489 22.21 -12.75 -9.58
CA ILE A 489 21.79 -11.34 -9.45
C ILE A 489 21.75 -10.95 -7.96
N LEU A 490 21.10 -11.76 -7.12
CA LEU A 490 21.03 -11.52 -5.68
C LEU A 490 22.42 -11.45 -5.03
N ALA A 491 23.33 -12.36 -5.38
CA ALA A 491 24.70 -12.37 -4.88
C ALA A 491 25.50 -11.13 -5.34
N ALA A 492 25.32 -10.70 -6.58
CA ALA A 492 25.96 -9.50 -7.11
C ALA A 492 25.47 -8.24 -6.39
N VAL A 493 24.15 -8.10 -6.19
CA VAL A 493 23.55 -6.96 -5.48
C VAL A 493 23.95 -6.95 -4.00
N SER A 494 23.95 -8.11 -3.35
CA SER A 494 24.47 -8.26 -1.97
C SER A 494 25.94 -7.84 -1.88
N SER A 495 26.76 -8.22 -2.85
CA SER A 495 28.17 -7.83 -2.91
C SER A 495 28.34 -6.32 -3.08
N ILE A 496 27.52 -5.66 -3.91
CA ILE A 496 27.47 -4.21 -4.05
C ILE A 496 27.12 -3.57 -2.71
N ALA A 497 26.04 -4.01 -2.06
CA ALA A 497 25.58 -3.45 -0.79
C ALA A 497 26.63 -3.60 0.33
N GLN A 498 27.30 -4.75 0.45
CA GLN A 498 28.38 -4.93 1.42
C GLN A 498 29.61 -4.07 1.11
N LYS A 499 30.00 -3.97 -0.17
CA LYS A 499 31.13 -3.11 -0.57
C LYS A 499 30.86 -1.65 -0.20
N ILE A 500 29.65 -1.16 -0.48
CA ILE A 500 29.24 0.20 -0.12
C ILE A 500 29.29 0.39 1.40
N ARG A 501 28.70 -0.53 2.16
CA ARG A 501 28.72 -0.48 3.63
C ARG A 501 30.14 -0.46 4.23
N MET A 502 31.09 -1.14 3.59
CA MET A 502 32.50 -1.17 4.03
C MET A 502 33.32 0.04 3.59
N THR A 503 32.98 0.65 2.45
CA THR A 503 33.84 1.66 1.78
C THR A 503 33.32 3.08 1.88
N SER A 504 32.01 3.26 2.10
CA SER A 504 31.37 4.55 2.26
C SER A 504 31.21 4.91 3.75
N GLY A 505 31.00 6.20 4.05
CA GLY A 505 30.69 6.73 5.38
C GLY A 505 29.29 6.38 5.89
N VAL A 506 28.78 5.20 5.55
CA VAL A 506 27.46 4.69 5.99
C VAL A 506 27.47 4.53 7.51
N THR A 507 26.57 5.23 8.19
CA THR A 507 26.34 5.02 9.63
C THR A 507 25.92 3.57 9.87
N GLY A 508 26.54 2.88 10.83
CA GLY A 508 26.44 1.42 10.98
C GLY A 508 25.03 0.82 11.09
N ASP A 509 24.04 1.64 11.45
CA ASP A 509 22.62 1.28 11.56
C ASP A 509 21.85 1.32 10.22
N TRP A 510 22.33 2.10 9.24
CA TRP A 510 21.67 2.23 7.94
C TRP A 510 21.73 0.93 7.14
N LYS A 511 20.57 0.52 6.62
CA LYS A 511 20.41 -0.70 5.82
C LYS A 511 20.47 -0.32 4.34
N VAL A 512 21.40 -0.93 3.61
CA VAL A 512 21.64 -0.63 2.19
C VAL A 512 20.91 -1.60 1.27
N MET A 513 20.92 -2.89 1.61
CA MET A 513 20.32 -3.96 0.81
C MET A 513 18.81 -4.02 1.04
N ASN A 514 18.04 -3.96 -0.04
CA ASN A 514 16.59 -4.03 -0.02
C ASN A 514 16.05 -4.88 -1.17
N ILE A 515 14.94 -5.57 -0.92
CA ILE A 515 14.17 -6.24 -1.95
C ILE A 515 12.74 -5.71 -1.92
N LEU A 516 12.24 -5.37 -3.10
CA LEU A 516 10.87 -4.95 -3.31
C LEU A 516 10.05 -6.13 -3.80
N HIS A 517 9.16 -6.62 -2.93
CA HIS A 517 8.16 -7.61 -3.29
C HIS A 517 6.97 -6.96 -3.99
N ARG A 518 6.24 -7.77 -4.77
CA ARG A 518 4.97 -7.37 -5.42
C ARG A 518 3.78 -8.23 -4.98
N ILE A 519 4.04 -9.31 -4.24
CA ILE A 519 3.04 -10.29 -3.80
C ILE A 519 2.81 -10.18 -2.30
N ALA A 520 1.55 -10.03 -1.88
CA ALA A 520 1.17 -9.80 -0.48
C ALA A 520 1.42 -11.02 0.43
N SER A 521 1.26 -12.24 -0.08
CA SER A 521 1.48 -13.46 0.71
C SER A 521 2.96 -13.85 0.85
N GLN A 522 3.83 -13.32 -0.02
CA GLN A 522 5.18 -13.84 -0.20
C GLN A 522 6.02 -13.69 1.06
N VAL A 523 6.10 -12.49 1.65
CA VAL A 523 6.95 -12.26 2.83
C VAL A 523 6.50 -13.11 4.02
N ALA A 524 5.19 -13.23 4.26
CA ALA A 524 4.66 -14.10 5.31
C ALA A 524 5.00 -15.58 5.04
N ALA A 525 4.94 -16.03 3.79
CA ALA A 525 5.33 -17.39 3.42
C ALA A 525 6.84 -17.65 3.64
N LEU A 526 7.70 -16.67 3.33
CA LEU A 526 9.15 -16.76 3.59
C LEU A 526 9.44 -16.75 5.10
N ASP A 527 8.75 -15.92 5.88
CA ASP A 527 8.83 -15.88 7.36
C ASP A 527 8.39 -17.20 7.99
N LEU A 528 7.43 -17.91 7.35
CA LEU A 528 6.99 -19.24 7.74
C LEU A 528 7.86 -20.37 7.16
N GLY A 529 8.91 -20.07 6.39
CA GLY A 529 9.83 -21.05 5.83
C GLY A 529 9.24 -21.95 4.75
N TYR A 530 8.32 -21.43 3.93
CA TYR A 530 7.91 -22.08 2.69
C TYR A 530 9.09 -22.11 1.70
N LYS A 531 9.09 -23.09 0.78
CA LYS A 531 10.06 -23.12 -0.32
C LYS A 531 9.57 -22.20 -1.43
N PRO A 532 10.25 -21.08 -1.73
CA PRO A 532 9.74 -20.15 -2.72
C PRO A 532 9.91 -20.70 -4.15
N GLY A 533 8.86 -20.57 -4.96
CA GLY A 533 8.80 -21.13 -6.31
C GLY A 533 8.44 -22.62 -6.37
N VAL A 534 8.13 -23.08 -7.59
CA VAL A 534 7.54 -24.41 -7.85
C VAL A 534 8.55 -25.48 -8.31
N GLU A 535 9.85 -25.18 -8.29
CA GLU A 535 10.90 -26.08 -8.80
C GLU A 535 10.94 -27.42 -8.04
N ALA A 536 10.66 -27.42 -6.74
CA ALA A 536 10.59 -28.65 -5.95
C ALA A 536 9.50 -29.61 -6.46
N ILE A 537 8.36 -29.05 -6.88
CA ILE A 537 7.23 -29.79 -7.47
C ILE A 537 7.58 -30.24 -8.89
N ARG A 538 8.18 -29.38 -9.71
CA ARG A 538 8.63 -29.77 -11.07
C ARG A 538 9.61 -30.94 -11.05
N LYS A 539 10.50 -30.97 -10.05
CA LYS A 539 11.50 -32.04 -9.90
C LYS A 539 10.90 -33.38 -9.49
N ASN A 540 9.95 -33.36 -8.55
CA ASN A 540 9.27 -34.55 -8.05
C ASN A 540 7.77 -34.28 -8.01
N PRO A 541 7.04 -34.49 -9.13
CA PRO A 541 5.66 -34.05 -9.21
C PRO A 541 4.77 -34.98 -8.37
N PRO A 542 3.92 -34.42 -7.50
CA PRO A 542 3.14 -35.17 -6.51
C PRO A 542 1.93 -35.85 -7.14
N LYS A 543 1.33 -36.79 -6.40
CA LYS A 543 0.02 -37.38 -6.72
C LYS A 543 -1.14 -36.58 -6.14
N VAL A 544 -0.90 -35.78 -5.08
CA VAL A 544 -1.87 -34.84 -4.53
C VAL A 544 -1.26 -33.45 -4.53
N LEU A 545 -1.94 -32.50 -5.16
CA LEU A 545 -1.52 -31.10 -5.21
C LEU A 545 -2.58 -30.20 -4.59
N PHE A 546 -2.21 -29.48 -3.54
CA PHE A 546 -3.06 -28.48 -2.90
C PHE A 546 -2.74 -27.09 -3.43
N LEU A 547 -3.69 -26.43 -4.08
CA LEU A 547 -3.58 -25.06 -4.56
C LEU A 547 -4.35 -24.14 -3.61
N LEU A 548 -3.64 -23.40 -2.77
CA LEU A 548 -4.23 -22.43 -1.87
C LEU A 548 -4.24 -21.06 -2.55
N GLY A 549 -5.34 -20.74 -3.24
CA GLY A 549 -5.54 -19.48 -3.97
C GLY A 549 -4.55 -19.27 -5.11
N ALA A 550 -3.92 -20.33 -5.61
CA ALA A 550 -2.88 -20.25 -6.63
C ALA A 550 -3.49 -20.15 -8.03
N ASP A 551 -3.37 -18.96 -8.63
CA ASP A 551 -3.91 -18.58 -9.95
C ASP A 551 -2.86 -17.95 -10.88
N GLY A 552 -1.56 -18.08 -10.58
CA GLY A 552 -0.46 -17.59 -11.39
C GLY A 552 -0.10 -18.48 -12.58
N GLY A 553 -0.68 -19.68 -12.66
CA GLY A 553 -0.42 -20.63 -13.75
C GLY A 553 0.99 -21.23 -13.77
N CYS A 554 1.71 -21.15 -12.64
CA CYS A 554 3.09 -21.64 -12.54
C CYS A 554 3.22 -23.16 -12.73
N ILE A 555 2.16 -23.92 -12.46
CA ILE A 555 2.05 -25.36 -12.68
C ILE A 555 0.73 -25.65 -13.39
N THR A 556 0.79 -26.50 -14.41
CA THR A 556 -0.38 -26.97 -15.17
C THR A 556 -0.52 -28.49 -15.06
N ARG A 557 -1.65 -29.05 -15.51
CA ARG A 557 -1.82 -30.52 -15.58
C ARG A 557 -0.79 -31.23 -16.44
N GLN A 558 -0.06 -30.53 -17.32
CA GLN A 558 0.99 -31.13 -18.14
C GLN A 558 2.27 -31.40 -17.35
N ASP A 559 2.50 -30.64 -16.28
CA ASP A 559 3.66 -30.78 -15.39
C ASP A 559 3.47 -31.90 -14.35
N LEU A 560 2.27 -32.49 -14.28
CA LEU A 560 1.84 -33.42 -13.24
C LEU A 560 1.52 -34.81 -13.81
N PRO A 561 1.58 -35.88 -12.98
CA PRO A 561 1.07 -37.19 -13.34
C PRO A 561 -0.40 -37.13 -13.80
N LYS A 562 -0.79 -38.03 -14.70
CA LYS A 562 -2.16 -38.08 -15.24
C LYS A 562 -3.22 -38.30 -14.16
N ASP A 563 -2.84 -39.01 -13.11
CA ASP A 563 -3.64 -39.36 -11.93
C ASP A 563 -3.45 -38.40 -10.75
N CYS A 564 -2.77 -37.26 -10.96
CA CYS A 564 -2.63 -36.24 -9.92
C CYS A 564 -3.99 -35.65 -9.54
N PHE A 565 -4.31 -35.72 -8.25
CA PHE A 565 -5.51 -35.19 -7.63
C PHE A 565 -5.27 -33.76 -7.17
N ILE A 566 -5.89 -32.80 -7.84
CA ILE A 566 -5.71 -31.37 -7.59
C ILE A 566 -6.85 -30.83 -6.73
N ILE A 567 -6.51 -30.24 -5.60
CA ILE A 567 -7.43 -29.59 -4.68
C ILE A 567 -7.20 -28.09 -4.80
N TYR A 568 -8.22 -27.33 -5.19
CA TYR A 568 -8.12 -25.87 -5.21
C TYR A 568 -8.95 -25.28 -4.08
N GLN A 569 -8.29 -24.63 -3.13
CA GLN A 569 -8.94 -23.82 -2.11
C GLN A 569 -8.71 -22.35 -2.45
N GLY A 570 -9.76 -21.61 -2.81
CA GLY A 570 -9.64 -20.20 -3.15
C GLY A 570 -11.00 -19.51 -3.24
N HIS A 571 -11.00 -18.22 -3.56
CA HIS A 571 -12.23 -17.42 -3.54
C HIS A 571 -12.75 -17.03 -4.94
N HIS A 572 -11.92 -17.13 -5.99
CA HIS A 572 -12.29 -16.87 -7.39
C HIS A 572 -12.06 -18.11 -8.27
N GLY A 573 -12.94 -18.33 -9.24
CA GLY A 573 -12.73 -19.35 -10.26
C GLY A 573 -12.01 -18.78 -11.48
N ASP A 574 -10.67 -18.82 -11.47
CA ASP A 574 -9.85 -18.24 -12.55
C ASP A 574 -8.93 -19.29 -13.21
N VAL A 575 -7.67 -19.43 -12.76
CA VAL A 575 -6.68 -20.29 -13.43
C VAL A 575 -6.57 -21.65 -12.75
N GLY A 576 -6.46 -21.68 -11.42
CA GLY A 576 -6.29 -22.92 -10.65
C GLY A 576 -7.59 -23.71 -10.49
N ALA A 577 -8.74 -23.03 -10.41
CA ALA A 577 -10.03 -23.68 -10.19
C ALA A 577 -10.48 -24.60 -11.35
N PRO A 578 -10.40 -24.22 -12.65
CA PRO A 578 -10.89 -25.07 -13.74
C PRO A 578 -10.11 -26.38 -13.91
N ILE A 579 -8.86 -26.43 -13.46
CA ILE A 579 -8.03 -27.63 -13.52
C ILE A 579 -8.20 -28.53 -12.29
N ALA A 580 -8.84 -28.08 -11.21
CA ALA A 580 -9.00 -28.84 -9.98
C ALA A 580 -9.94 -30.04 -10.13
N ASP A 581 -9.77 -31.04 -9.27
CA ASP A 581 -10.68 -32.18 -9.08
C ASP A 581 -11.69 -31.91 -7.97
N VAL A 582 -11.26 -31.17 -6.93
CA VAL A 582 -12.11 -30.66 -5.85
C VAL A 582 -11.83 -29.18 -5.64
N ILE A 583 -12.89 -28.40 -5.50
CA ILE A 583 -12.85 -26.97 -5.18
C ILE A 583 -13.43 -26.75 -3.79
N LEU A 584 -12.67 -26.04 -2.95
CA LEU A 584 -13.04 -25.62 -1.61
C LEU A 584 -13.18 -24.09 -1.58
N PRO A 585 -14.39 -23.53 -1.48
CA PRO A 585 -14.60 -22.08 -1.53
C PRO A 585 -14.09 -21.39 -0.26
N GLY A 586 -13.06 -20.58 -0.42
CA GLY A 586 -12.41 -19.77 0.62
C GLY A 586 -12.93 -18.32 0.69
N ALA A 587 -12.45 -17.60 1.70
CA ALA A 587 -12.83 -16.21 1.96
C ALA A 587 -11.88 -15.23 1.26
N ALA A 588 -12.41 -14.12 0.75
CA ALA A 588 -11.58 -13.01 0.26
C ALA A 588 -10.99 -12.19 1.43
N TYR A 589 -10.02 -11.32 1.14
CA TYR A 589 -9.31 -10.54 2.17
C TYR A 589 -10.22 -9.60 3.00
N THR A 590 -11.33 -9.12 2.44
CA THR A 590 -12.32 -8.29 3.17
C THR A 590 -13.27 -9.10 4.05
N GLU A 591 -13.21 -10.44 3.98
CA GLU A 591 -14.18 -11.35 4.59
C GLU A 591 -13.63 -12.11 5.79
N LYS A 592 -12.37 -11.89 6.13
CA LYS A 592 -11.63 -12.60 7.18
C LYS A 592 -10.80 -11.63 8.01
N SER A 593 -10.55 -12.01 9.27
CA SER A 593 -9.56 -11.36 10.11
C SER A 593 -8.26 -12.13 9.96
N ALA A 594 -7.36 -11.63 9.12
CA ALA A 594 -6.20 -12.36 8.65
C ALA A 594 -4.94 -11.49 8.65
N THR A 595 -3.80 -12.12 8.91
CA THR A 595 -2.49 -11.49 9.01
C THR A 595 -1.77 -11.53 7.67
N TYR A 596 -1.27 -10.37 7.25
CA TYR A 596 -0.42 -10.19 6.08
C TYR A 596 0.87 -9.47 6.49
N VAL A 597 1.95 -9.68 5.74
CA VAL A 597 3.23 -9.02 5.97
C VAL A 597 3.64 -8.31 4.70
N ASN A 598 3.89 -7.00 4.81
CA ASN A 598 4.30 -6.20 3.67
C ASN A 598 5.80 -6.38 3.36
N THR A 599 6.26 -5.76 2.27
CA THR A 599 7.63 -5.87 1.78
C THR A 599 8.71 -5.39 2.77
N GLU A 600 8.39 -4.48 3.70
CA GLU A 600 9.33 -4.02 4.76
C GLU A 600 9.32 -4.92 6.01
N GLY A 601 8.48 -5.95 6.02
CA GLY A 601 8.42 -6.94 7.09
C GLY A 601 7.50 -6.55 8.24
N ARG A 602 6.65 -5.54 8.05
CA ARG A 602 5.62 -5.12 9.01
C ARG A 602 4.43 -6.07 8.94
N ALA A 603 4.07 -6.66 10.08
CA ALA A 603 2.85 -7.45 10.18
C ALA A 603 1.64 -6.53 10.34
N GLN A 604 0.60 -6.78 9.54
CA GLN A 604 -0.67 -6.05 9.59
C GLN A 604 -1.82 -7.04 9.54
N GLN A 605 -2.98 -6.66 10.09
CA GLN A 605 -4.16 -7.53 10.09
C GLN A 605 -5.35 -6.87 9.40
N THR A 606 -5.95 -7.62 8.49
CA THR A 606 -7.27 -7.32 7.93
C THR A 606 -8.36 -7.52 9.00
N LYS A 607 -9.52 -6.90 8.78
CA LYS A 607 -10.71 -7.08 9.61
C LYS A 607 -11.89 -7.47 8.73
N VAL A 608 -12.81 -8.24 9.31
CA VAL A 608 -14.04 -8.69 8.63
C VAL A 608 -14.93 -7.49 8.34
N ALA A 609 -15.08 -7.14 7.06
CA ALA A 609 -15.94 -6.06 6.60
C ALA A 609 -17.30 -6.57 6.09
N VAL A 610 -17.28 -7.71 5.39
CA VAL A 610 -18.47 -8.47 4.94
C VAL A 610 -18.25 -9.96 5.22
N THR A 611 -19.29 -10.77 5.19
CA THR A 611 -19.15 -12.22 5.35
C THR A 611 -18.92 -12.90 4.01
N PRO A 612 -18.22 -14.05 3.94
CA PRO A 612 -18.06 -14.81 2.70
C PRO A 612 -19.42 -15.16 2.04
N PRO A 613 -19.53 -15.14 0.70
CA PRO A 613 -20.76 -15.44 0.01
C PRO A 613 -21.07 -16.95 0.00
N GLY A 614 -22.35 -17.30 0.11
CA GLY A 614 -22.83 -18.67 0.03
C GLY A 614 -22.28 -19.57 1.15
N LEU A 615 -21.67 -20.69 0.77
CA LEU A 615 -21.06 -21.67 1.65
C LEU A 615 -19.55 -21.47 1.84
N ALA A 616 -18.96 -20.39 1.32
CA ALA A 616 -17.55 -20.07 1.51
C ALA A 616 -17.20 -19.92 3.00
N ARG A 617 -15.96 -20.25 3.38
CA ARG A 617 -15.47 -20.21 4.77
C ARG A 617 -14.10 -19.58 4.85
N GLU A 618 -13.69 -19.14 6.05
CA GLU A 618 -12.32 -18.68 6.29
C GLU A 618 -11.31 -19.77 5.96
N ASP A 619 -10.16 -19.38 5.42
CA ASP A 619 -9.24 -20.32 4.78
C ASP A 619 -8.61 -21.32 5.76
N TRP A 620 -8.13 -20.85 6.91
CA TRP A 620 -7.57 -21.71 7.94
C TRP A 620 -8.61 -22.67 8.54
N LYS A 621 -9.90 -22.27 8.59
CA LYS A 621 -10.99 -23.13 9.11
C LYS A 621 -11.23 -24.32 8.19
N ILE A 622 -11.14 -24.13 6.88
CA ILE A 622 -11.27 -25.21 5.88
C ILE A 622 -10.16 -26.24 6.10
N ILE A 623 -8.92 -25.77 6.23
CA ILE A 623 -7.74 -26.63 6.45
C ILE A 623 -7.82 -27.35 7.80
N ARG A 624 -8.24 -26.64 8.86
CA ARG A 624 -8.44 -27.21 10.19
C ARG A 624 -9.53 -28.28 10.20
N ALA A 625 -10.66 -28.06 9.52
CA ALA A 625 -11.73 -29.05 9.39
C ALA A 625 -11.25 -30.27 8.57
N LEU A 626 -10.51 -30.04 7.48
CA LEU A 626 -9.90 -31.11 6.69
C LEU A 626 -8.96 -31.98 7.53
N SER A 627 -8.14 -31.37 8.39
CA SER A 627 -7.22 -32.09 9.28
C SER A 627 -7.94 -33.04 10.23
N GLU A 628 -9.13 -32.65 10.71
CA GLU A 628 -9.94 -33.43 11.63
C GLU A 628 -10.56 -34.64 10.94
N ILE A 629 -11.13 -34.44 9.75
CA ILE A 629 -11.71 -35.52 8.94
C ILE A 629 -10.61 -36.49 8.48
N ALA A 630 -9.41 -35.97 8.20
CA ALA A 630 -8.25 -36.79 7.86
C ALA A 630 -7.65 -37.56 9.07
N GLY A 631 -8.16 -37.36 10.30
CA GLY A 631 -7.67 -38.06 11.49
C GLY A 631 -6.33 -37.52 12.01
N MET A 632 -5.93 -36.32 11.58
CA MET A 632 -4.67 -35.64 11.92
C MET A 632 -4.93 -34.23 12.44
N THR A 633 -5.89 -34.11 13.36
CA THR A 633 -6.40 -32.86 13.90
C THR A 633 -5.30 -31.92 14.38
N LEU A 634 -5.31 -30.68 13.86
CA LEU A 634 -4.36 -29.64 14.25
C LEU A 634 -4.69 -29.09 15.66
N PRO A 635 -3.68 -28.67 16.45
CA PRO A 635 -3.84 -28.38 17.87
C PRO A 635 -4.39 -26.98 18.17
N TYR A 636 -5.36 -26.50 17.38
CA TYR A 636 -6.01 -25.20 17.57
C TYR A 636 -7.43 -25.22 17.00
N ASP A 637 -8.35 -24.51 17.65
CA ASP A 637 -9.77 -24.43 17.28
C ASP A 637 -10.22 -22.99 17.03
N THR A 638 -9.46 -22.01 17.53
CA THR A 638 -9.78 -20.58 17.43
C THR A 638 -8.68 -19.81 16.70
N LEU A 639 -9.03 -18.67 16.11
CA LEU A 639 -8.09 -17.81 15.41
C LEU A 639 -6.92 -17.38 16.31
N ASP A 640 -7.19 -17.07 17.58
CA ASP A 640 -6.15 -16.68 18.53
C ASP A 640 -5.18 -17.82 18.83
N GLN A 641 -5.66 -19.07 18.88
CA GLN A 641 -4.77 -20.23 19.02
C GLN A 641 -3.92 -20.46 17.76
N VAL A 642 -4.47 -20.22 16.57
CA VAL A 642 -3.67 -20.24 15.32
C VAL A 642 -2.58 -19.17 15.36
N ARG A 643 -2.88 -17.99 15.90
CA ARG A 643 -1.90 -16.91 16.08
C ARG A 643 -0.85 -17.23 17.14
N ASN A 644 -1.20 -17.92 18.22
CA ASN A 644 -0.20 -18.45 19.15
C ASN A 644 0.73 -19.44 18.43
N ARG A 645 0.19 -20.29 17.57
CA ARG A 645 1.00 -21.18 16.72
C ARG A 645 1.87 -20.40 15.74
N LEU A 646 1.36 -19.29 15.21
CA LEU A 646 2.11 -18.37 14.35
C LEU A 646 3.29 -17.76 15.12
N GLU A 647 3.08 -17.36 16.37
CA GLU A 647 4.12 -16.83 17.27
C GLU A 647 5.22 -17.86 17.55
N GLU A 648 4.86 -19.14 17.75
CA GLU A 648 5.83 -20.23 17.95
C GLU A 648 6.73 -20.44 16.72
N VAL A 649 6.19 -20.29 15.52
CA VAL A 649 6.93 -20.48 14.26
C VAL A 649 7.74 -19.23 13.90
N SER A 650 7.10 -18.06 13.96
CA SER A 650 7.69 -16.77 13.60
C SER A 650 7.04 -15.64 14.41
N PRO A 651 7.67 -15.16 15.50
CA PRO A 651 7.06 -14.24 16.47
C PRO A 651 6.81 -12.83 15.94
N ASN A 652 7.42 -12.46 14.83
CA ASN A 652 7.17 -11.19 14.14
C ASN A 652 5.73 -11.10 13.59
N LEU A 653 5.12 -12.22 13.21
CA LEU A 653 3.81 -12.25 12.56
C LEU A 653 2.65 -11.82 13.48
N VAL A 654 2.87 -11.83 14.80
CA VAL A 654 1.85 -11.42 15.79
C VAL A 654 2.10 -10.02 16.38
N ARG A 655 3.20 -9.37 16.01
CA ARG A 655 3.56 -8.02 16.46
C ARG A 655 3.15 -7.01 15.40
N TYR A 656 1.87 -6.66 15.44
CA TYR A 656 1.27 -5.78 14.45
C TYR A 656 1.79 -4.37 14.56
N ASP A 657 1.98 -3.73 13.41
CA ASP A 657 2.46 -2.35 13.29
C ASP A 657 3.90 -2.11 13.79
N ASP A 658 4.63 -3.20 14.06
CA ASP A 658 6.04 -3.18 14.39
C ASP A 658 6.88 -3.66 13.19
N ILE A 659 8.02 -3.02 12.96
CA ILE A 659 9.04 -3.49 12.01
C ILE A 659 10.16 -4.13 12.81
N GLU A 660 10.18 -5.45 12.82
CA GLU A 660 11.24 -6.23 13.46
C GLU A 660 12.54 -6.12 12.64
N GLY A 661 13.52 -5.41 13.19
CA GLY A 661 14.78 -5.13 12.51
C GLY A 661 15.56 -6.39 12.11
N ALA A 662 15.63 -6.66 10.81
CA ALA A 662 16.45 -7.76 10.31
C ALA A 662 17.94 -7.36 10.26
N ASN A 663 18.80 -8.27 10.73
CA ASN A 663 20.26 -8.10 10.74
C ASN A 663 20.96 -9.25 9.99
N TYR A 664 22.27 -9.41 10.19
CA TYR A 664 23.09 -10.48 9.62
C TYR A 664 23.35 -10.41 8.11
N PHE A 665 23.37 -9.19 7.56
CA PHE A 665 23.69 -8.96 6.15
C PHE A 665 25.08 -9.47 5.75
N GLN A 666 26.06 -9.43 6.66
CA GLN A 666 27.40 -9.92 6.38
C GLN A 666 27.40 -11.44 6.21
N GLN A 667 26.73 -12.16 7.11
CA GLN A 667 26.59 -13.62 7.04
C GLN A 667 25.82 -14.04 5.78
N ALA A 668 24.74 -13.32 5.45
CA ALA A 668 23.99 -13.55 4.23
C ALA A 668 24.89 -13.41 2.99
N ASN A 669 25.73 -12.38 2.96
CA ASN A 669 26.67 -12.15 1.88
C ASN A 669 27.78 -13.23 1.80
N GLU A 670 28.33 -13.66 2.93
CA GLU A 670 29.33 -14.74 2.97
C GLU A 670 28.77 -16.05 2.40
N LEU A 671 27.54 -16.40 2.75
CA LEU A 671 26.85 -17.56 2.19
C LEU A 671 26.55 -17.38 0.69
N SER A 672 26.24 -16.17 0.24
CA SER A 672 26.00 -15.88 -1.19
C SER A 672 27.25 -16.07 -2.05
N LYS A 673 28.46 -15.91 -1.49
CA LYS A 673 29.72 -16.13 -2.22
C LYS A 673 29.98 -17.60 -2.56
N LEU A 674 29.30 -18.52 -1.86
CA LEU A 674 29.37 -19.96 -2.18
C LEU A 674 28.53 -20.32 -3.41
N VAL A 675 27.70 -19.40 -3.90
CA VAL A 675 26.83 -19.60 -5.06
C VAL A 675 27.67 -19.51 -6.34
N ASN A 676 27.95 -20.66 -6.95
CA ASN A 676 28.63 -20.76 -8.23
C ASN A 676 27.62 -20.68 -9.39
N GLN A 677 26.95 -19.54 -9.55
CA GLN A 677 26.05 -19.30 -10.68
C GLN A 677 26.51 -18.09 -11.49
N GLN A 678 26.51 -18.22 -12.82
CA GLN A 678 26.89 -17.16 -13.76
C GLN A 678 25.68 -16.30 -14.11
N LEU A 679 25.90 -15.01 -14.32
CA LEU A 679 24.89 -14.12 -14.88
C LEU A 679 24.64 -14.46 -16.36
N LEU A 680 23.38 -14.53 -16.74
CA LEU A 680 22.95 -14.68 -18.13
C LEU A 680 23.15 -13.37 -18.88
N ALA A 681 23.27 -13.49 -20.20
CA ALA A 681 23.40 -12.34 -21.09
C ALA A 681 22.08 -11.58 -21.29
N ASP A 682 20.94 -12.19 -20.95
CA ASP A 682 19.61 -11.61 -21.15
C ASP A 682 19.44 -10.31 -20.36
N PRO A 683 18.76 -9.29 -20.92
CA PRO A 683 18.53 -8.03 -20.24
C PRO A 683 17.55 -8.18 -19.07
N LEU A 684 17.63 -7.27 -18.10
CA LEU A 684 16.71 -7.18 -16.96
C LEU A 684 15.44 -6.43 -17.41
N VAL A 685 14.43 -7.20 -17.82
CA VAL A 685 13.14 -6.68 -18.27
C VAL A 685 12.09 -6.98 -17.18
N PRO A 686 11.48 -5.97 -16.55
CA PRO A 686 10.40 -6.17 -15.61
C PRO A 686 9.13 -6.64 -16.36
N PRO A 687 8.27 -7.43 -15.72
CA PRO A 687 7.09 -8.02 -16.36
C PRO A 687 6.01 -6.99 -16.70
N GLN A 688 5.99 -5.85 -16.00
CA GLN A 688 5.06 -4.76 -16.22
C GLN A 688 5.81 -3.58 -16.84
N LEU A 689 5.67 -3.43 -18.16
CA LEU A 689 6.35 -2.38 -18.91
C LEU A 689 5.48 -1.13 -19.05
N THR A 690 4.17 -1.33 -19.17
CA THR A 690 3.22 -0.26 -19.44
C THR A 690 2.07 -0.27 -18.44
N ILE A 691 1.33 0.84 -18.36
CA ILE A 691 0.16 0.98 -17.49
C ILE A 691 -0.94 -0.06 -17.80
N LYS A 692 -0.96 -0.64 -19.01
CA LYS A 692 -1.85 -1.74 -19.36
C LYS A 692 -1.61 -2.98 -18.49
N ASP A 693 -0.35 -3.28 -18.22
CA ASP A 693 0.08 -4.48 -17.51
C ASP A 693 -0.12 -4.35 -15.98
N PHE A 694 -0.44 -3.15 -15.51
CA PHE A 694 -0.66 -2.84 -14.10
C PHE A 694 -2.01 -3.37 -13.59
N TYR A 695 -3.10 -3.21 -14.36
CA TYR A 695 -4.47 -3.37 -13.85
C TYR A 695 -4.93 -4.81 -13.56
N MET A 696 -4.24 -5.83 -14.07
CA MET A 696 -4.66 -7.24 -13.97
C MET A 696 -3.52 -8.14 -13.50
N THR A 697 -3.35 -8.27 -12.18
CA THR A 697 -2.23 -9.03 -11.58
C THR A 697 -2.65 -10.27 -10.80
N ASP A 698 -3.81 -10.23 -10.18
CA ASP A 698 -4.35 -11.28 -9.30
C ASP A 698 -5.79 -11.65 -9.69
N SER A 699 -6.36 -12.65 -9.03
CA SER A 699 -7.70 -13.15 -9.37
C SER A 699 -8.81 -12.11 -9.14
N ILE A 700 -8.63 -11.18 -8.18
CA ILE A 700 -9.64 -10.15 -7.89
C ILE A 700 -9.63 -9.08 -8.98
N SER A 701 -8.45 -8.56 -9.30
CA SER A 701 -8.24 -7.57 -10.35
C SER A 701 -8.56 -8.11 -11.75
N ARG A 702 -8.31 -9.40 -12.03
CA ARG A 702 -8.75 -10.05 -13.28
C ARG A 702 -10.26 -10.23 -13.37
N ALA A 703 -10.94 -10.49 -12.26
CA ALA A 703 -12.41 -10.58 -12.21
C ALA A 703 -13.12 -9.21 -12.20
N SER A 704 -12.39 -8.11 -11.96
CA SER A 704 -12.95 -6.75 -11.92
C SER A 704 -13.38 -6.25 -13.30
N GLN A 705 -14.62 -5.74 -13.38
CA GLN A 705 -15.09 -5.08 -14.61
C GLN A 705 -14.41 -3.73 -14.80
N THR A 706 -14.17 -3.03 -13.70
CA THR A 706 -13.51 -1.73 -13.71
C THR A 706 -12.08 -1.86 -14.22
N MET A 707 -11.31 -2.85 -13.75
CA MET A 707 -9.97 -3.10 -14.27
C MET A 707 -9.99 -3.48 -15.75
N ALA A 708 -10.94 -4.31 -16.19
CA ALA A 708 -11.11 -4.63 -17.62
C ALA A 708 -11.44 -3.38 -18.47
N LYS A 709 -12.31 -2.51 -17.96
CA LYS A 709 -12.61 -1.21 -18.56
C LYS A 709 -11.37 -0.32 -18.63
N CYS A 710 -10.56 -0.26 -17.57
CA CYS A 710 -9.28 0.46 -17.58
C CYS A 710 -8.34 -0.08 -18.65
N VAL A 711 -8.11 -1.40 -18.71
CA VAL A 711 -7.27 -2.04 -19.73
C VAL A 711 -7.75 -1.68 -21.14
N LYS A 712 -9.06 -1.75 -21.39
CA LYS A 712 -9.64 -1.35 -22.68
C LYS A 712 -9.42 0.14 -22.97
N ALA A 713 -9.63 1.00 -21.97
CA ALA A 713 -9.49 2.44 -22.11
C ALA A 713 -8.04 2.84 -22.42
N VAL A 714 -7.05 2.16 -21.83
CA VAL A 714 -5.64 2.43 -22.08
C VAL A 714 -5.15 1.90 -23.42
N THR A 715 -5.79 0.86 -23.98
CA THR A 715 -5.43 0.31 -25.30
C THR A 715 -6.14 0.98 -26.46
N GLU A 716 -7.41 1.35 -26.29
CA GLU A 716 -8.29 1.82 -27.38
C GLU A 716 -8.69 3.31 -27.23
N GLY A 717 -8.34 3.95 -26.11
CA GLY A 717 -8.72 5.33 -25.78
C GLY A 717 -10.00 5.43 -24.94
N ALA A 718 -10.25 6.63 -24.38
CA ALA A 718 -11.36 6.85 -23.43
C ALA A 718 -12.75 6.61 -24.04
N GLN A 719 -12.92 6.94 -25.33
CA GLN A 719 -14.19 6.81 -26.05
C GLN A 719 -14.61 5.33 -26.22
N ALA A 720 -13.67 4.39 -26.18
CA ALA A 720 -13.94 2.97 -26.32
C ALA A 720 -14.73 2.36 -25.13
N VAL A 721 -14.87 3.11 -24.04
CA VAL A 721 -15.48 2.67 -22.77
C VAL A 721 -16.65 3.58 -22.37
N GLU A 722 -17.04 4.51 -23.23
CA GLU A 722 -18.26 5.28 -23.02
C GLU A 722 -19.46 4.35 -23.14
N GLU A 723 -20.20 4.19 -22.03
CA GLU A 723 -21.54 3.63 -22.09
C GLU A 723 -22.42 4.63 -22.82
N PRO A 724 -23.31 4.19 -23.74
CA PRO A 724 -24.23 5.09 -24.40
C PRO A 724 -24.97 5.86 -23.32
N SER A 725 -24.93 7.19 -23.40
CA SER A 725 -25.66 8.07 -22.50
C SER A 725 -27.11 7.61 -22.49
N ILE A 726 -27.56 7.04 -21.36
CA ILE A 726 -28.98 6.79 -21.15
C ILE A 726 -29.60 8.19 -21.05
N CYS A 727 -30.15 8.65 -22.17
CA CYS A 727 -30.92 9.88 -22.26
C CYS A 727 -32.20 9.79 -21.44
#